data_AF-A0A5E8B3G4-F1
#
_entry.id   AF-A0A5E8B3G4-F1
#
_cell.length_a   1.000
_cell.length_b   1.000
_cell.length_c   1.000
_cell.angle_alpha   90.00
_cell.angle_beta   90.00
_cell.angle_gamma   90.00
#
_symmetry.space_group_name_H-M   'P 1'
#
loop_
_entity.id
_entity.type
_entity.pdbx_description
1 polymer ?
#
loop_
_entity_poly.entity_id
_entity_poly.type
_entity_poly.pdbx_seq_one_letter_code
_entity_poly.pdbx_strand_id
1 'polypeptide(L)'
;MSSYSYRSSNSSNRELPAWVATQQKAFMRWANTYLQSQAIPPLENLAPDLSNGVRLIQLLEIIGGESLGRYYPNPKLRVQKAENVNTALDFIKHRGVMVYNIGAEDIIDANLKLVLGLLWVLILRFTISDINEEGLSAKEGLLLWCQRKTAGYDGVDVQNFSTSWTDGLAFCALLDRHRPDLIDYNKLDPDDHRGNMELAFQIASEEIGIPQLLDVEDICDVAKPDERSIMTYVAYWFHAFSSLDRIETAGRRVEKFVEVTGSALEMQHSYEKRVSALLAAMEAKQAAWLSAPFDDTYIDAKAHRTEFLNYKRTTKRQWITEKSELTSLLGNIRTKLATYGLCEYHPPEGLRLIDLEAAWRTLLAAEASQAKRINNKLGEIKELLRKRFADTANEFALSLDMVSLRISDLDGELEKQLLGITDLSDKIKPLDSTLCELRDLDAQCQEAGVEENDYTVYSYDELEYELGLAKQSVVKKLAFIENQIVARSMTNLTPIQLEEFESVFRFFDKGHRNALLESEFSGALASLGLIYTEEEMHDVFELAAGISQSQTHTSASTESSESSSSSTDSSPFSRSSSSSSHTTVSSKHDRDSNASSSSTLLHPKSIDQRHASHRSSTHSIEQALPSVSFEQFIKFMVEVTEDQQTADQVLQSFVDIAEGKAYVTELDLQNSLVPDSMIDVLVRSMPLHEEFAHEQESDAALQREGKGLDYIKYMQKLTGVELTIPLRQEVDEK
;
A
#
# COMPACT_ATOMS: atom_id res chain seq x y z
N MET A 1 -35.15 137.49 -37.17
CA MET A 1 -34.64 136.85 -38.40
C MET A 1 -33.80 135.64 -37.98
N SER A 2 -34.03 134.52 -38.66
CA SER A 2 -34.04 133.15 -38.14
C SER A 2 -32.77 132.60 -37.49
N SER A 3 -33.02 131.94 -36.35
CA SER A 3 -32.22 130.90 -35.71
C SER A 3 -32.18 129.62 -36.56
N TYR A 4 -30.98 129.13 -36.88
CA TYR A 4 -30.78 127.81 -37.49
C TYR A 4 -30.79 126.73 -36.40
N SER A 5 -31.89 125.98 -36.34
CA SER A 5 -32.05 124.76 -35.55
C SER A 5 -31.25 123.63 -36.20
N TYR A 6 -30.29 123.07 -35.45
CA TYR A 6 -29.63 121.81 -35.78
C TYR A 6 -30.65 120.66 -35.69
N ARG A 7 -30.79 119.91 -36.78
CA ARG A 7 -31.60 118.69 -36.87
C ARG A 7 -30.89 117.58 -36.08
N SER A 8 -31.48 117.15 -34.98
CA SER A 8 -31.12 115.91 -34.30
C SER A 8 -31.66 114.73 -35.10
N SER A 9 -30.76 113.92 -35.66
CA SER A 9 -31.09 112.69 -36.38
C SER A 9 -31.18 111.54 -35.38
N ASN A 10 -32.39 111.25 -34.92
CA ASN A 10 -32.73 109.98 -34.28
C ASN A 10 -32.45 108.82 -35.25
N SER A 11 -31.44 107.99 -34.97
CA SER A 11 -31.23 106.70 -35.63
C SER A 11 -31.89 105.59 -34.81
N SER A 12 -33.15 105.32 -35.14
CA SER A 12 -33.99 104.26 -34.59
C SER A 12 -33.58 102.86 -35.08
N ASN A 13 -33.62 101.88 -34.17
CA ASN A 13 -33.83 100.43 -34.36
C ASN A 13 -33.57 99.83 -35.76
N ARG A 14 -32.39 99.23 -35.95
CA ARG A 14 -32.18 98.16 -36.95
C ARG A 14 -32.20 96.82 -36.21
N GLU A 15 -33.14 95.95 -36.53
CA GLU A 15 -33.11 94.55 -36.08
C GLU A 15 -31.77 93.93 -36.52
N LEU A 16 -31.05 93.32 -35.57
CA LEU A 16 -29.80 92.64 -35.84
C LEU A 16 -30.08 91.43 -36.74
N PRO A 17 -29.19 91.10 -37.70
CA PRO A 17 -29.33 89.87 -38.47
C PRO A 17 -29.43 88.64 -37.55
N ALA A 18 -30.29 87.68 -37.86
CA ALA A 18 -30.56 86.51 -37.01
C ALA A 18 -29.28 85.78 -36.57
N TRP A 19 -28.32 85.58 -37.48
CA TRP A 19 -27.03 84.94 -37.15
C TRP A 19 -26.20 85.71 -36.10
N VAL A 20 -26.32 87.04 -36.04
CA VAL A 20 -25.64 87.87 -35.03
C VAL A 20 -26.30 87.68 -33.67
N ALA A 21 -27.63 87.56 -33.63
CA ALA A 21 -28.38 87.32 -32.40
C ALA A 21 -28.08 85.92 -31.82
N THR A 22 -28.07 84.89 -32.65
CA THR A 22 -27.68 83.52 -32.26
C THR A 22 -26.25 83.47 -31.74
N GLN A 23 -25.29 84.07 -32.46
CA GLN A 23 -23.89 84.12 -32.03
C GLN A 23 -23.70 84.90 -30.72
N GLN A 24 -24.41 86.00 -30.54
CA GLN A 24 -24.43 86.74 -29.28
C GLN A 24 -24.93 85.89 -28.13
N LYS A 25 -26.05 85.17 -28.29
CA LYS A 25 -26.58 84.27 -27.25
C LYS A 25 -25.57 83.17 -26.91
N ALA A 26 -25.02 82.50 -27.93
CA ALA A 26 -24.06 81.41 -27.76
C ALA A 26 -22.79 81.83 -27.03
N PHE A 27 -22.16 82.94 -27.45
CA PHE A 27 -20.92 83.43 -26.86
C PHE A 27 -21.13 84.01 -25.46
N MET A 28 -22.30 84.59 -25.19
CA MET A 28 -22.67 85.03 -23.85
C MET A 28 -22.87 83.85 -22.91
N ARG A 29 -23.59 82.79 -23.33
CA ARG A 29 -23.72 81.55 -22.56
C ARG A 29 -22.36 80.93 -22.31
N TRP A 30 -21.50 80.84 -23.33
CA TRP A 30 -20.13 80.38 -23.21
C TRP A 30 -19.35 81.14 -22.12
N ALA A 31 -19.31 82.47 -22.19
CA ALA A 31 -18.63 83.29 -21.19
C ALA A 31 -19.23 83.07 -19.78
N ASN A 32 -20.56 82.97 -19.69
CA ASN A 32 -21.26 82.70 -18.44
C ASN A 32 -20.93 81.34 -17.84
N THR A 33 -20.65 80.29 -18.63
CA THR A 33 -20.21 79.00 -18.09
C THR A 33 -18.93 79.14 -17.25
N TYR A 34 -17.98 79.96 -17.70
CA TYR A 34 -16.74 80.23 -16.96
C TYR A 34 -16.98 81.16 -15.78
N LEU A 35 -17.70 82.27 -15.95
CA LEU A 35 -17.95 83.23 -14.87
C LEU A 35 -18.73 82.58 -13.71
N GLN A 36 -19.78 81.82 -14.02
CA GLN A 36 -20.59 81.15 -13.01
C GLN A 36 -19.79 80.08 -12.26
N SER A 37 -18.84 79.41 -12.91
CA SER A 37 -17.97 78.42 -12.25
C SER A 37 -17.13 79.01 -11.11
N GLN A 38 -16.88 80.32 -11.13
CA GLN A 38 -16.16 81.06 -10.07
C GLN A 38 -17.10 81.94 -9.22
N ALA A 39 -18.41 81.66 -9.23
CA ALA A 39 -19.43 82.44 -8.55
C ALA A 39 -19.44 83.94 -8.93
N ILE A 40 -18.99 84.25 -10.14
CA ILE A 40 -18.99 85.61 -10.71
C ILE A 40 -20.36 85.85 -11.36
N PRO A 41 -21.03 87.01 -11.12
CA PRO A 41 -22.36 87.24 -11.69
C PRO A 41 -22.34 87.19 -13.23
N PRO A 42 -23.34 86.55 -13.86
CA PRO A 42 -23.39 86.36 -15.30
C PRO A 42 -23.56 87.67 -16.05
N LEU A 43 -23.15 87.67 -17.32
CA LEU A 43 -23.44 88.71 -18.29
C LEU A 43 -24.92 88.63 -18.66
N GLU A 44 -25.60 89.78 -18.62
CA GLU A 44 -26.97 89.96 -19.11
C GLU A 44 -26.95 90.52 -20.54
N ASN A 45 -25.97 91.37 -20.84
CA ASN A 45 -25.81 92.04 -22.12
C ASN A 45 -24.34 92.01 -22.55
N LEU A 46 -24.03 91.19 -23.56
CA LEU A 46 -22.66 90.87 -23.97
C LEU A 46 -21.73 92.09 -24.17
N ALA A 47 -22.10 93.03 -25.04
CA ALA A 47 -21.24 94.17 -25.37
C ALA A 47 -21.11 95.21 -24.23
N PRO A 48 -22.19 95.71 -23.60
CA PRO A 48 -22.06 96.69 -22.54
C PRO A 48 -21.43 96.13 -21.27
N ASP A 49 -21.64 94.85 -20.93
CA ASP A 49 -21.06 94.25 -19.71
C ASP A 49 -19.54 94.06 -19.82
N LEU A 50 -19.02 93.90 -21.05
CA LEU A 50 -17.58 93.82 -21.32
C LEU A 50 -16.92 95.19 -21.51
N SER A 51 -17.70 96.25 -21.73
CA SER A 51 -17.21 97.61 -22.08
C SER A 51 -16.32 98.27 -21.02
N ASN A 52 -16.42 97.85 -19.76
CA ASN A 52 -15.61 98.38 -18.66
C ASN A 52 -14.31 97.60 -18.43
N GLY A 53 -14.10 96.51 -19.18
CA GLY A 53 -12.92 95.66 -19.11
C GLY A 53 -12.84 94.70 -17.92
N VAL A 54 -13.62 94.88 -16.85
CA VAL A 54 -13.53 94.06 -15.63
C VAL A 54 -13.96 92.62 -15.90
N ARG A 55 -15.13 92.43 -16.52
CA ARG A 55 -15.64 91.09 -16.87
C ARG A 55 -14.76 90.37 -17.87
N LEU A 56 -14.18 91.12 -18.82
CA LEU A 56 -13.26 90.58 -19.80
C LEU A 56 -11.97 90.08 -19.13
N ILE A 57 -11.40 90.84 -18.21
CA ILE A 57 -10.23 90.40 -17.42
C ILE A 57 -10.58 89.15 -16.61
N GLN A 58 -11.68 89.16 -15.85
CA GLN A 58 -12.11 88.01 -15.05
C GLN A 58 -12.26 86.75 -15.90
N LEU A 59 -12.89 86.87 -17.07
CA LEU A 59 -13.01 85.76 -18.01
C LEU A 59 -11.63 85.26 -18.48
N LEU A 60 -10.71 86.15 -18.82
CA LEU A 60 -9.35 85.81 -19.24
C LEU A 60 -8.53 85.15 -18.13
N GLU A 61 -8.69 85.58 -16.88
CA GLU A 61 -8.04 84.96 -15.72
C GLU A 61 -8.51 83.51 -15.54
N ILE A 62 -9.80 83.25 -15.75
CA ILE A 62 -10.39 81.92 -15.64
C ILE A 62 -9.93 81.00 -16.78
N ILE A 63 -10.07 81.43 -18.03
CA ILE A 63 -9.70 80.58 -19.18
C ILE A 63 -8.18 80.44 -19.33
N GLY A 64 -7.42 81.45 -18.91
CA GLY A 64 -5.96 81.47 -18.95
C GLY A 64 -5.30 80.78 -17.76
N GLY A 65 -6.02 80.63 -16.64
CA GLY A 65 -5.50 80.04 -15.40
C GLY A 65 -4.42 80.88 -14.70
N GLU A 66 -4.29 82.16 -15.03
CA GLU A 66 -3.32 83.07 -14.43
C GLU A 66 -3.91 84.46 -14.18
N SER A 67 -3.42 85.14 -13.14
CA SER A 67 -3.88 86.49 -12.79
C SER A 67 -3.31 87.53 -13.76
N LEU A 68 -4.18 88.39 -14.30
CA LEU A 68 -3.79 89.50 -15.19
C LEU A 68 -3.21 90.71 -14.43
N GLY A 69 -3.12 90.61 -13.10
CA GLY A 69 -2.50 91.60 -12.24
C GLY A 69 -3.47 92.69 -11.80
N ARG A 70 -2.96 93.90 -11.54
CA ARG A 70 -3.77 94.97 -10.96
C ARG A 70 -4.57 95.70 -12.05
N TYR A 71 -5.89 95.64 -11.95
CA TYR A 71 -6.82 96.42 -12.77
C TYR A 71 -7.77 97.26 -11.89
N TYR A 72 -8.55 98.14 -12.51
CA TYR A 72 -9.53 98.98 -11.81
C TYR A 72 -10.85 98.21 -11.61
N PRO A 73 -11.27 97.86 -10.38
CA PRO A 73 -12.46 97.05 -10.16
C PRO A 73 -13.77 97.82 -10.41
N ASN A 74 -13.75 99.16 -10.27
CA ASN A 74 -14.90 100.04 -10.49
C ASN A 74 -14.50 101.22 -11.38
N PRO A 75 -14.23 101.01 -12.68
CA PRO A 75 -13.72 102.05 -13.57
C PRO A 75 -14.85 103.02 -13.97
N LYS A 76 -14.76 104.28 -13.52
CA LYS A 76 -15.74 105.33 -13.83
C LYS A 76 -15.31 106.18 -15.02
N LEU A 77 -14.01 106.45 -15.14
CA LEU A 77 -13.45 107.25 -16.22
C LEU A 77 -13.19 106.39 -17.46
N ARG A 78 -13.42 106.94 -18.66
CA ARG A 78 -13.14 106.23 -19.92
C ARG A 78 -11.70 105.71 -19.99
N VAL A 79 -10.74 106.50 -19.50
CA VAL A 79 -9.33 106.11 -19.43
C VAL A 79 -9.12 104.88 -18.55
N GLN A 80 -9.79 104.77 -17.40
CA GLN A 80 -9.70 103.59 -16.53
C GLN A 80 -10.27 102.33 -17.21
N LYS A 81 -11.34 102.48 -17.99
CA LYS A 81 -11.90 101.38 -18.80
C LYS A 81 -10.93 100.96 -19.90
N ALA A 82 -10.29 101.92 -20.57
CA ALA A 82 -9.29 101.66 -21.61
C ALA A 82 -8.06 100.92 -21.06
N GLU A 83 -7.54 101.30 -19.90
CA GLU A 83 -6.45 100.59 -19.24
C GLU A 83 -6.81 99.13 -18.91
N ASN A 84 -8.01 98.88 -18.38
CA ASN A 84 -8.49 97.52 -18.14
C ASN A 84 -8.58 96.70 -19.44
N VAL A 85 -9.18 97.27 -20.48
CA VAL A 85 -9.31 96.58 -21.77
C VAL A 85 -7.95 96.36 -22.44
N ASN A 86 -7.03 97.32 -22.37
CA ASN A 86 -5.66 97.14 -22.88
C ASN A 86 -4.93 96.03 -22.14
N THR A 87 -5.07 95.95 -20.81
CA THR A 87 -4.51 94.84 -20.00
C THR A 87 -5.02 93.49 -20.51
N ALA A 88 -6.33 93.38 -20.75
CA ALA A 88 -6.94 92.18 -21.33
C ALA A 88 -6.42 91.88 -22.76
N LEU A 89 -6.37 92.88 -23.64
CA LEU A 89 -5.89 92.70 -25.02
C LEU A 89 -4.42 92.32 -25.08
N ASP A 90 -3.59 92.89 -24.22
CA ASP A 90 -2.17 92.58 -24.16
C ASP A 90 -1.96 91.16 -23.64
N PHE A 91 -2.72 90.72 -22.63
CA PHE A 91 -2.72 89.32 -22.21
C PHE A 91 -3.00 88.35 -23.37
N ILE A 92 -4.03 88.65 -24.17
CA ILE A 92 -4.41 87.84 -25.33
C ILE A 92 -3.26 87.76 -26.34
N LYS A 93 -2.63 88.90 -26.66
CA LYS A 93 -1.45 88.95 -27.56
C LYS A 93 -0.28 88.12 -27.02
N HIS A 94 0.01 88.20 -25.71
CA HIS A 94 1.08 87.42 -25.08
C HIS A 94 0.83 85.90 -25.16
N ARG A 95 -0.43 85.46 -25.16
CA ARG A 95 -0.82 84.05 -25.36
C ARG A 95 -0.78 83.58 -26.82
N GLY A 96 -0.18 84.37 -27.71
CA GLY A 96 0.05 84.03 -29.12
C GLY A 96 -1.18 84.22 -30.00
N VAL A 97 -2.16 84.99 -29.53
CA VAL A 97 -3.41 85.24 -30.24
C VAL A 97 -3.32 86.54 -31.01
N MET A 98 -3.48 86.46 -32.33
CA MET A 98 -3.38 87.63 -33.20
C MET A 98 -4.71 88.39 -33.28
N VAL A 99 -4.82 89.45 -32.49
CA VAL A 99 -5.97 90.35 -32.49
C VAL A 99 -5.73 91.49 -33.50
N TYR A 100 -6.07 91.27 -34.77
CA TYR A 100 -6.01 92.30 -35.80
C TYR A 100 -7.31 93.13 -35.82
N ASN A 101 -7.19 94.45 -35.87
CA ASN A 101 -8.32 95.39 -36.05
C ASN A 101 -9.33 95.48 -34.89
N ILE A 102 -8.92 95.18 -33.64
CA ILE A 102 -9.72 95.43 -32.44
C ILE A 102 -8.88 96.27 -31.47
N GLY A 103 -9.28 97.51 -31.24
CA GLY A 103 -8.70 98.41 -30.25
C GLY A 103 -9.50 98.43 -28.94
N ALA A 104 -8.93 99.00 -27.88
CA ALA A 104 -9.65 99.14 -26.62
C ALA A 104 -10.91 100.03 -26.75
N GLU A 105 -10.84 101.07 -27.59
CA GLU A 105 -11.96 101.97 -27.85
C GLU A 105 -13.19 101.21 -28.40
N ASP A 106 -12.97 100.24 -29.28
CA ASP A 106 -14.05 99.43 -29.89
C ASP A 106 -14.84 98.62 -28.87
N ILE A 107 -14.16 98.13 -27.82
CA ILE A 107 -14.78 97.37 -26.73
C ILE A 107 -15.49 98.33 -25.76
N ILE A 108 -14.88 99.46 -25.43
CA ILE A 108 -15.48 100.48 -24.54
C ILE A 108 -16.74 101.07 -25.15
N ASP A 109 -16.75 101.28 -26.47
CA ASP A 109 -17.92 101.76 -27.21
C ASP A 109 -18.96 100.67 -27.49
N ALA A 110 -18.76 99.47 -26.92
CA ALA A 110 -19.67 98.34 -27.02
C ALA A 110 -20.01 97.96 -28.47
N ASN A 111 -19.01 97.98 -29.38
CA ASN A 111 -19.19 97.54 -30.75
C ASN A 111 -19.39 96.02 -30.80
N LEU A 112 -20.65 95.59 -30.85
CA LEU A 112 -21.05 94.18 -30.78
C LEU A 112 -20.29 93.29 -31.77
N LYS A 113 -20.06 93.73 -33.02
CA LYS A 113 -19.37 92.90 -34.02
C LYS A 113 -17.91 92.65 -33.65
N LEU A 114 -17.22 93.65 -33.09
CA LEU A 114 -15.82 93.52 -32.67
C LEU A 114 -15.72 92.76 -31.35
N VAL A 115 -16.68 92.92 -30.42
CA VAL A 115 -16.78 92.11 -29.21
C VAL A 115 -16.99 90.62 -29.56
N LEU A 116 -17.90 90.31 -30.48
CA LEU A 116 -18.09 88.93 -30.97
C LEU A 116 -16.84 88.40 -31.67
N GLY A 117 -16.16 89.24 -32.45
CA GLY A 117 -14.88 88.91 -33.06
C GLY A 117 -13.81 88.55 -32.04
N LEU A 118 -13.70 89.33 -30.95
CA LEU A 118 -12.76 89.08 -29.85
C LEU A 118 -13.09 87.76 -29.14
N LEU A 119 -14.34 87.55 -28.75
CA LEU A 119 -14.77 86.33 -28.06
C LEU A 119 -14.59 85.08 -28.92
N TRP A 120 -14.85 85.17 -30.24
CA TRP A 120 -14.59 84.07 -31.16
C TRP A 120 -13.13 83.64 -31.12
N VAL A 121 -12.21 84.60 -31.16
CA VAL A 121 -10.78 84.31 -31.15
C VAL A 121 -10.38 83.66 -29.82
N LEU A 122 -10.99 84.06 -28.71
CA LEU A 122 -10.79 83.40 -27.40
C LEU A 122 -11.33 81.96 -27.39
N ILE A 123 -12.56 81.74 -27.86
CA ILE A 123 -13.16 80.41 -27.98
C ILE A 123 -12.28 79.51 -28.86
N LEU A 124 -11.90 80.01 -30.03
CA LEU A 124 -11.04 79.28 -30.95
C LEU A 124 -9.74 78.88 -30.27
N ARG A 125 -9.09 79.78 -29.53
CA ARG A 125 -7.80 79.53 -28.88
C ARG A 125 -7.87 78.62 -27.65
N PHE A 126 -8.84 78.84 -26.77
CA PHE A 126 -8.89 78.26 -25.43
C PHE A 126 -9.90 77.10 -25.31
N THR A 127 -10.83 76.98 -26.24
CA THR A 127 -11.79 75.86 -26.27
C THR A 127 -11.49 74.91 -27.42
N ILE A 128 -11.17 75.42 -28.61
CA ILE A 128 -11.12 74.57 -29.81
C ILE A 128 -9.68 74.19 -30.19
N SER A 129 -8.70 75.08 -30.03
CA SER A 129 -7.32 74.87 -30.48
C SER A 129 -6.59 73.74 -29.76
N ASP A 130 -7.06 73.34 -28.58
CA ASP A 130 -6.51 72.20 -27.84
C ASP A 130 -6.96 70.84 -28.43
N ILE A 131 -7.87 70.85 -29.41
CA ILE A 131 -8.33 69.69 -30.16
C ILE A 131 -7.34 69.43 -31.29
N ASN A 132 -6.25 68.73 -30.95
CA ASN A 132 -5.22 68.34 -31.92
C ASN A 132 -5.40 66.87 -32.32
N GLU A 133 -6.02 66.64 -33.48
CA GLU A 133 -6.09 65.33 -34.11
C GLU A 133 -5.16 65.32 -35.34
N GLU A 134 -4.13 64.47 -35.29
CA GLU A 134 -3.24 64.16 -36.43
C GLU A 134 -2.52 65.35 -37.09
N GLY A 135 -2.31 66.46 -36.37
CA GLY A 135 -1.60 67.63 -36.89
C GLY A 135 -2.45 68.52 -37.82
N LEU A 136 -3.77 68.30 -37.85
CA LEU A 136 -4.74 69.13 -38.56
C LEU A 136 -4.98 70.45 -37.81
N SER A 137 -5.58 71.43 -38.49
CA SER A 137 -6.08 72.61 -37.78
C SER A 137 -7.18 72.19 -36.81
N ALA A 138 -7.35 72.95 -35.73
CA ALA A 138 -8.31 72.65 -34.66
C ALA A 138 -9.75 72.42 -35.15
N LYS A 139 -10.16 73.18 -36.18
CA LYS A 139 -11.46 73.04 -36.84
C LYS A 139 -11.56 71.71 -37.61
N GLU A 140 -10.54 71.38 -38.39
CA GLU A 140 -10.49 70.15 -39.18
C GLU A 140 -10.41 68.92 -38.27
N GLY A 141 -9.65 68.99 -37.18
CA GLY A 141 -9.61 67.94 -36.15
C GLY A 141 -10.98 67.72 -35.50
N LEU A 142 -11.66 68.79 -35.09
CA LEU A 142 -13.02 68.66 -34.54
C LEU A 142 -14.01 68.07 -35.57
N LEU A 143 -13.90 68.46 -36.84
CA LEU A 143 -14.77 67.92 -37.90
C LEU A 143 -14.50 66.44 -38.14
N LEU A 144 -13.22 66.06 -38.20
CA LEU A 144 -12.78 64.67 -38.35
C LEU A 144 -13.27 63.81 -37.19
N TRP A 145 -13.18 64.30 -35.95
CA TRP A 145 -13.73 63.61 -34.78
C TRP A 145 -15.23 63.36 -34.93
N CYS A 146 -16.01 64.37 -35.34
CA CYS A 146 -17.44 64.21 -35.57
C CYS A 146 -17.71 63.12 -36.61
N GLN A 147 -17.05 63.22 -37.77
CA GLN A 147 -17.17 62.23 -38.86
C GLN A 147 -16.82 60.82 -38.40
N ARG A 148 -15.74 60.64 -37.62
CA ARG A 148 -15.32 59.33 -37.10
C ARG A 148 -16.31 58.75 -36.11
N LYS A 149 -16.88 59.59 -35.23
CA LYS A 149 -17.83 59.15 -34.19
C LYS A 149 -19.22 58.90 -34.77
N THR A 150 -19.64 59.59 -35.81
CA THR A 150 -20.93 59.38 -36.48
C THR A 150 -20.85 58.48 -37.72
N ALA A 151 -19.67 57.95 -38.07
CA ALA A 151 -19.52 57.04 -39.20
C ALA A 151 -20.35 55.76 -39.01
N GLY A 152 -21.20 55.45 -39.99
CA GLY A 152 -22.05 54.26 -40.00
C GLY A 152 -23.44 54.45 -39.41
N TYR A 153 -23.81 55.67 -38.99
CA TYR A 153 -25.19 56.00 -38.63
C TYR A 153 -26.00 56.40 -39.86
N ASP A 154 -27.19 55.83 -39.99
CA ASP A 154 -28.09 56.14 -41.10
C ASP A 154 -28.60 57.59 -41.01
N GLY A 155 -28.58 58.30 -42.14
CA GLY A 155 -29.04 59.69 -42.23
C GLY A 155 -28.05 60.74 -41.74
N VAL A 156 -26.84 60.37 -41.30
CA VAL A 156 -25.85 61.34 -40.79
C VAL A 156 -24.61 61.41 -41.68
N ASP A 157 -24.38 62.58 -42.26
CA ASP A 157 -23.15 62.91 -42.99
C ASP A 157 -22.63 64.30 -42.58
N VAL A 158 -21.66 64.32 -41.66
CA VAL A 158 -21.14 65.58 -41.09
C VAL A 158 -20.07 66.17 -41.99
N GLN A 159 -20.43 67.19 -42.79
CA GLN A 159 -19.52 67.85 -43.73
C GLN A 159 -19.12 69.27 -43.32
N ASN A 160 -19.87 69.90 -42.41
CA ASN A 160 -19.63 71.27 -41.97
C ASN A 160 -20.20 71.53 -40.56
N PHE A 161 -19.87 72.66 -39.94
CA PHE A 161 -20.48 73.10 -38.67
C PHE A 161 -21.69 74.03 -38.89
N SER A 162 -22.51 73.79 -39.91
CA SER A 162 -23.69 74.60 -40.22
C SER A 162 -24.88 73.71 -40.56
N THR A 163 -25.12 73.41 -41.83
CA THR A 163 -26.26 72.64 -42.30
C THR A 163 -26.22 71.16 -41.94
N SER A 164 -25.04 70.58 -41.63
CA SER A 164 -24.94 69.14 -41.28
C SER A 164 -25.53 68.79 -39.90
N TRP A 165 -26.01 69.78 -39.16
CA TRP A 165 -26.48 69.63 -37.77
C TRP A 165 -27.97 69.99 -37.61
N THR A 166 -28.65 70.43 -38.67
CA THR A 166 -29.99 71.05 -38.57
C THR A 166 -31.12 70.07 -38.24
N ASP A 167 -30.93 68.79 -38.55
CA ASP A 167 -31.89 67.70 -38.30
C ASP A 167 -31.77 67.09 -36.89
N GLY A 168 -30.75 67.48 -36.12
CA GLY A 168 -30.47 66.95 -34.78
C GLY A 168 -29.90 65.52 -34.76
N LEU A 169 -29.88 64.80 -35.89
CA LEU A 169 -29.43 63.41 -35.97
C LEU A 169 -27.94 63.29 -35.67
N ALA A 170 -27.12 64.26 -36.10
CA ALA A 170 -25.69 64.26 -35.79
C ALA A 170 -25.41 64.32 -34.27
N PHE A 171 -26.17 65.10 -33.50
CA PHE A 171 -26.05 65.13 -32.04
C PHE A 171 -26.54 63.83 -31.41
N CYS A 172 -27.65 63.26 -31.91
CA CYS A 172 -28.16 61.97 -31.46
C CYS A 172 -27.16 60.83 -31.71
N ALA A 173 -26.50 60.81 -32.88
CA ALA A 173 -25.48 59.83 -33.21
C ALA A 173 -24.24 59.95 -32.30
N LEU A 174 -23.81 61.18 -31.97
CA LEU A 174 -22.73 61.39 -31.01
C LEU A 174 -23.09 60.88 -29.60
N LEU A 175 -24.34 61.05 -29.16
CA LEU A 175 -24.85 60.49 -27.90
C LEU A 175 -24.82 58.96 -27.94
N ASP A 176 -25.46 58.35 -28.94
CA ASP A 176 -25.55 56.89 -29.07
C ASP A 176 -24.16 56.24 -29.12
N ARG A 177 -23.20 56.88 -29.81
CA ARG A 177 -21.85 56.36 -29.94
C ARG A 177 -21.10 56.22 -28.61
N HIS A 178 -21.30 57.16 -27.69
CA HIS A 178 -20.58 57.21 -26.41
C HIS A 178 -21.42 56.69 -25.24
N ARG A 179 -22.73 56.85 -25.31
CA ARG A 179 -23.73 56.51 -24.29
C ARG A 179 -24.98 55.92 -24.96
N PRO A 180 -24.88 54.72 -25.57
CA PRO A 180 -26.02 54.05 -26.20
C PRO A 180 -27.10 53.65 -25.20
N ASP A 181 -26.82 53.73 -23.90
CA ASP A 181 -27.78 53.52 -22.82
C ASP A 181 -28.78 54.67 -22.65
N LEU A 182 -28.45 55.87 -23.16
CA LEU A 182 -29.26 57.08 -22.95
C LEU A 182 -30.19 57.41 -24.13
N ILE A 183 -29.95 56.86 -25.31
CA ILE A 183 -30.74 57.14 -26.52
C ILE A 183 -30.84 55.88 -27.38
N ASP A 184 -31.96 55.68 -28.05
CA ASP A 184 -32.13 54.62 -29.04
C ASP A 184 -32.23 55.25 -30.43
N TYR A 185 -31.09 55.35 -31.11
CA TYR A 185 -30.98 56.05 -32.39
C TYR A 185 -31.93 55.50 -33.46
N ASN A 186 -32.14 54.18 -33.49
CA ASN A 186 -32.94 53.51 -34.53
C ASN A 186 -34.44 53.80 -34.43
N LYS A 187 -34.91 54.37 -33.30
CA LYS A 187 -36.31 54.74 -33.09
C LYS A 187 -36.60 56.21 -33.38
N LEU A 188 -35.58 57.00 -33.70
CA LEU A 188 -35.75 58.41 -34.02
C LEU A 188 -36.46 58.56 -35.36
N ASP A 189 -37.32 59.56 -35.45
CA ASP A 189 -37.98 59.95 -36.70
C ASP A 189 -37.06 60.95 -37.43
N PRO A 190 -36.49 60.61 -38.60
CA PRO A 190 -35.62 61.52 -39.34
C PRO A 190 -36.31 62.82 -39.75
N ASP A 191 -37.64 62.84 -39.86
CA ASP A 191 -38.40 64.03 -40.25
C ASP A 191 -38.70 64.95 -39.04
N ASP A 192 -38.55 64.47 -37.79
CA ASP A 192 -38.77 65.27 -36.57
C ASP A 192 -37.48 65.98 -36.10
N HIS A 193 -37.02 66.93 -36.91
CA HIS A 193 -35.77 67.66 -36.66
C HIS A 193 -35.74 68.34 -35.28
N ARG A 194 -36.87 68.95 -34.89
CA ARG A 194 -36.98 69.72 -33.64
C ARG A 194 -37.01 68.80 -32.44
N GLY A 195 -37.77 67.70 -32.49
CA GLY A 195 -37.82 66.70 -31.42
C GLY A 195 -36.47 66.01 -31.21
N ASN A 196 -35.80 65.61 -32.29
CA ASN A 196 -34.47 65.00 -32.22
C ASN A 196 -33.43 65.92 -31.58
N MET A 197 -33.43 67.20 -31.96
CA MET A 197 -32.51 68.19 -31.39
C MET A 197 -32.78 68.45 -29.90
N GLU A 198 -34.05 68.64 -29.53
CA GLU A 198 -34.45 68.91 -28.14
C GLU A 198 -34.09 67.73 -27.22
N LEU A 199 -34.35 66.50 -27.68
CA LEU A 199 -33.95 65.28 -27.00
C LEU A 199 -32.43 65.23 -26.77
N ALA A 200 -31.64 65.48 -27.81
CA ALA A 200 -30.18 65.43 -27.72
C ALA A 200 -29.62 66.47 -26.75
N PHE A 201 -30.16 67.70 -26.77
CA PHE A 201 -29.70 68.78 -25.89
C PHE A 201 -30.11 68.53 -24.44
N GLN A 202 -31.31 68.01 -24.21
CA GLN A 202 -31.77 67.65 -22.88
C GLN A 202 -30.88 66.59 -22.26
N ILE A 203 -30.66 65.46 -22.95
CA ILE A 203 -29.80 64.36 -22.46
C ILE A 203 -28.38 64.87 -22.20
N ALA A 204 -27.82 65.64 -23.12
CA ALA A 204 -26.47 66.19 -22.97
C ALA A 204 -26.33 67.10 -21.74
N SER A 205 -27.35 67.92 -21.44
CA SER A 205 -27.32 68.81 -20.28
C SER A 205 -27.56 68.06 -18.97
N GLU A 206 -28.56 67.18 -18.91
CA GLU A 206 -29.00 66.53 -17.66
C GLU A 206 -28.08 65.36 -17.26
N GLU A 207 -27.69 64.52 -18.21
CA GLU A 207 -26.97 63.26 -17.93
C GLU A 207 -25.44 63.39 -18.10
N ILE A 208 -24.99 64.29 -18.98
CA ILE A 208 -23.56 64.45 -19.32
C ILE A 208 -22.99 65.75 -18.73
N GLY A 209 -23.84 66.74 -18.45
CA GLY A 209 -23.44 68.04 -17.90
C GLY A 209 -22.88 69.00 -18.95
N ILE A 210 -23.20 68.82 -20.23
CA ILE A 210 -22.82 69.75 -21.30
C ILE A 210 -23.75 70.97 -21.26
N PRO A 211 -23.25 72.19 -21.00
CA PRO A 211 -24.08 73.38 -20.88
C PRO A 211 -24.72 73.76 -22.21
N GLN A 212 -26.04 73.94 -22.25
CA GLN A 212 -26.78 74.26 -23.47
C GLN A 212 -26.48 75.68 -23.99
N LEU A 213 -25.51 75.79 -24.91
CA LEU A 213 -25.09 77.08 -25.49
C LEU A 213 -26.03 77.58 -26.60
N LEU A 214 -26.82 76.70 -27.21
CA LEU A 214 -27.68 77.02 -28.35
C LEU A 214 -29.13 76.63 -28.05
N ASP A 215 -30.07 77.42 -28.57
CA ASP A 215 -31.49 77.07 -28.55
C ASP A 215 -31.82 76.20 -29.78
N VAL A 216 -32.83 75.34 -29.68
CA VAL A 216 -33.23 74.44 -30.77
C VAL A 216 -33.64 75.22 -32.02
N GLU A 217 -34.39 76.32 -31.83
CA GLU A 217 -34.83 77.22 -32.90
C GLU A 217 -33.69 77.94 -33.62
N ASP A 218 -32.56 78.18 -32.94
CA ASP A 218 -31.39 78.87 -33.49
C ASP A 218 -30.63 78.00 -34.53
N ILE A 219 -30.96 76.71 -34.61
CA ILE A 219 -30.35 75.74 -35.53
C ILE A 219 -31.39 75.15 -36.48
N CYS A 220 -32.47 74.55 -35.96
CA CYS A 220 -33.44 73.80 -36.77
C CYS A 220 -34.24 74.70 -37.74
N ASP A 221 -34.60 75.91 -37.32
CA ASP A 221 -35.46 76.80 -38.12
C ASP A 221 -34.65 77.76 -39.03
N VAL A 222 -33.32 77.60 -39.05
CA VAL A 222 -32.40 78.48 -39.78
C VAL A 222 -31.79 77.72 -40.96
N ALA A 223 -32.06 78.18 -42.18
CA ALA A 223 -31.56 77.53 -43.40
C ALA A 223 -30.01 77.41 -43.47
N LYS A 224 -29.30 78.35 -42.82
CA LYS A 224 -27.84 78.31 -42.67
C LYS A 224 -27.44 78.80 -41.29
N PRO A 225 -27.35 77.91 -40.29
CA PRO A 225 -26.95 78.27 -38.95
C PRO A 225 -25.53 78.83 -38.88
N ASP A 226 -25.23 79.64 -37.86
CA ASP A 226 -23.92 80.24 -37.68
C ASP A 226 -22.85 79.20 -37.34
N GLU A 227 -21.82 79.11 -38.19
CA GLU A 227 -20.78 78.10 -38.10
C GLU A 227 -19.99 78.18 -36.79
N ARG A 228 -19.74 79.41 -36.32
CA ARG A 228 -18.97 79.65 -35.11
C ARG A 228 -19.71 79.20 -33.86
N SER A 229 -21.02 79.44 -33.83
CA SER A 229 -21.90 79.05 -32.73
C SER A 229 -21.97 77.53 -32.59
N ILE A 230 -22.20 76.80 -33.69
CA ILE A 230 -22.22 75.32 -33.67
C ILE A 230 -20.85 74.77 -33.31
N MET A 231 -19.76 75.27 -33.91
CA MET A 231 -18.41 74.78 -33.61
C MET A 231 -18.05 74.96 -32.13
N THR A 232 -18.48 76.07 -31.52
CA THR A 232 -18.32 76.32 -30.08
C THR A 232 -19.05 75.26 -29.26
N TYR A 233 -20.29 74.95 -29.62
CA TYR A 233 -21.09 73.98 -28.88
C TYR A 233 -20.58 72.55 -29.06
N VAL A 234 -20.30 72.14 -30.30
CA VAL A 234 -19.74 70.82 -30.62
C VAL A 234 -18.37 70.61 -29.96
N ALA A 235 -17.58 71.67 -29.75
CA ALA A 235 -16.34 71.56 -28.98
C ALA A 235 -16.58 71.17 -27.51
N TYR A 236 -17.67 71.62 -26.88
CA TYR A 236 -18.03 71.15 -25.53
C TYR A 236 -18.42 69.67 -25.53
N TRP A 237 -19.12 69.22 -26.57
CA TRP A 237 -19.42 67.79 -26.76
C TRP A 237 -18.14 66.97 -26.89
N PHE A 238 -17.20 67.43 -27.72
CA PHE A 238 -15.88 66.81 -27.86
C PHE A 238 -15.16 66.68 -26.51
N HIS A 239 -15.10 67.76 -25.72
CA HIS A 239 -14.38 67.75 -24.43
C HIS A 239 -15.04 66.82 -23.41
N ALA A 240 -16.37 66.85 -23.33
CA ALA A 240 -17.11 65.98 -22.42
C ALA A 240 -16.87 64.50 -22.75
N PHE A 241 -17.07 64.11 -24.02
CA PHE A 241 -16.91 62.72 -24.43
C PHE A 241 -15.46 62.25 -24.43
N SER A 242 -14.51 63.11 -24.80
CA SER A 242 -13.09 62.77 -24.72
C SER A 242 -12.62 62.61 -23.27
N SER A 243 -13.20 63.36 -22.33
CA SER A 243 -12.94 63.17 -20.89
C SER A 243 -13.48 61.82 -20.41
N LEU A 244 -14.69 61.45 -20.81
CA LEU A 244 -15.29 60.15 -20.48
C LEU A 244 -14.46 58.97 -21.04
N ASP A 245 -14.06 59.03 -22.32
CA ASP A 245 -13.23 58.00 -22.96
C ASP A 245 -11.87 57.83 -22.22
N ARG A 246 -11.29 58.93 -21.71
CA ARG A 246 -10.04 58.90 -20.93
C ARG A 246 -10.24 58.24 -19.56
N ILE A 247 -11.32 58.55 -18.87
CA ILE A 247 -11.67 57.94 -17.57
C ILE A 247 -11.88 56.43 -17.76
N GLU A 248 -12.63 56.05 -18.79
CA GLU A 248 -12.88 54.63 -19.09
C GLU A 248 -11.58 53.88 -19.42
N THR A 249 -10.74 54.46 -20.28
CA THR A 249 -9.42 53.88 -20.63
C THR A 249 -8.53 53.75 -19.39
N ALA A 250 -8.54 54.74 -18.49
CA ALA A 250 -7.84 54.65 -17.22
C ALA A 250 -8.41 53.53 -16.33
N GLY A 251 -9.72 53.39 -16.27
CA GLY A 251 -10.42 52.30 -15.58
C GLY A 251 -9.97 50.92 -16.08
N ARG A 252 -10.01 50.68 -17.39
CA ARG A 252 -9.54 49.41 -18.00
C ARG A 252 -8.06 49.12 -17.70
N ARG A 253 -7.22 50.15 -17.67
CA ARG A 253 -5.79 49.99 -17.30
C ARG A 253 -5.63 49.57 -15.83
N VAL A 254 -6.40 50.17 -14.92
CA VAL A 254 -6.42 49.79 -13.50
C VAL A 254 -6.94 48.37 -13.33
N GLU A 255 -8.03 48.00 -14.01
CA GLU A 255 -8.58 46.64 -14.00
C GLU A 255 -7.51 45.62 -14.42
N LYS A 256 -6.83 45.86 -15.54
CA LYS A 256 -5.78 44.96 -16.01
C LYS A 256 -4.60 44.87 -15.03
N PHE A 257 -4.24 45.97 -14.39
CA PHE A 257 -3.22 45.99 -13.35
C PHE A 257 -3.62 45.14 -12.15
N VAL A 258 -4.84 45.32 -11.63
CA VAL A 258 -5.37 44.55 -10.50
C VAL A 258 -5.43 43.06 -10.81
N GLU A 259 -5.82 42.67 -12.02
CA GLU A 259 -5.82 41.27 -12.47
C GLU A 259 -4.40 40.66 -12.42
N VAL A 260 -3.40 41.39 -12.95
CA VAL A 260 -2.00 40.94 -12.96
C VAL A 260 -1.44 40.82 -11.54
N THR A 261 -1.69 41.83 -10.69
CA THR A 261 -1.25 41.84 -9.29
C THR A 261 -1.95 40.76 -8.47
N GLY A 262 -3.27 40.59 -8.64
CA GLY A 262 -4.06 39.54 -7.97
C GLY A 262 -3.52 38.14 -8.31
N SER A 263 -3.31 37.86 -9.60
CA SER A 263 -2.70 36.59 -10.02
C SER A 263 -1.28 36.40 -9.47
N ALA A 264 -0.48 37.46 -9.33
CA ALA A 264 0.84 37.36 -8.71
C ALA A 264 0.75 37.02 -7.20
N LEU A 265 -0.19 37.63 -6.47
CA LEU A 265 -0.43 37.35 -5.05
C LEU A 265 -0.92 35.92 -4.83
N GLU A 266 -1.80 35.40 -5.70
CA GLU A 266 -2.25 34.00 -5.65
C GLU A 266 -1.09 33.02 -5.81
N MET A 267 -0.17 33.29 -6.74
CA MET A 267 1.03 32.46 -6.91
C MET A 267 1.95 32.52 -5.68
N GLN A 268 2.11 33.70 -5.06
CA GLN A 268 2.88 33.86 -3.82
C GLN A 268 2.27 33.03 -2.68
N HIS A 269 0.97 33.14 -2.45
CA HIS A 269 0.27 32.36 -1.42
C HIS A 269 0.39 30.85 -1.70
N SER A 270 0.20 30.43 -2.95
CA SER A 270 0.36 29.03 -3.36
C SER A 270 1.77 28.50 -3.07
N TYR A 271 2.80 29.31 -3.38
CA TYR A 271 4.18 28.98 -3.04
C TYR A 271 4.38 28.80 -1.53
N GLU A 272 3.97 29.77 -0.71
CA GLU A 272 4.15 29.73 0.75
C GLU A 272 3.47 28.50 1.37
N LYS A 273 2.21 28.24 0.97
CA LYS A 273 1.44 27.09 1.45
C LYS A 273 2.11 25.77 1.10
N ARG A 274 2.56 25.62 -0.14
CA ARG A 274 3.20 24.39 -0.64
C ARG A 274 4.57 24.15 0.02
N VAL A 275 5.40 25.19 0.16
CA VAL A 275 6.68 25.09 0.89
C VAL A 275 6.45 24.68 2.33
N SER A 276 5.53 25.34 3.03
CA SER A 276 5.21 25.03 4.43
C SER A 276 4.74 23.58 4.61
N ALA A 277 3.82 23.12 3.75
CA ALA A 277 3.34 21.74 3.77
C ALA A 277 4.46 20.73 3.51
N LEU A 278 5.35 21.02 2.56
CA LEU A 278 6.48 20.16 2.24
C LEU A 278 7.47 20.06 3.41
N LEU A 279 7.81 21.19 4.04
CA LEU A 279 8.67 21.22 5.23
C LEU A 279 8.08 20.42 6.38
N ALA A 280 6.79 20.63 6.69
CA ALA A 280 6.09 19.90 7.74
C ALA A 280 6.04 18.38 7.48
N ALA A 281 5.84 17.98 6.21
CA ALA A 281 5.82 16.56 5.84
C ALA A 281 7.20 15.90 6.01
N MET A 282 8.28 16.61 5.69
CA MET A 282 9.65 16.13 5.91
C MET A 282 9.96 15.97 7.39
N GLU A 283 9.56 16.94 8.22
CA GLU A 283 9.76 16.89 9.67
C GLU A 283 8.96 15.74 10.30
N ALA A 284 7.69 15.59 9.94
CA ALA A 284 6.83 14.52 10.43
C ALA A 284 7.39 13.12 10.08
N LYS A 285 7.94 12.93 8.87
CA LYS A 285 8.52 11.64 8.49
C LYS A 285 9.82 11.33 9.25
N GLN A 286 10.65 12.35 9.51
CA GLN A 286 11.84 12.20 10.35
C GLN A 286 11.48 11.84 11.79
N ALA A 287 10.47 12.50 12.36
CA ALA A 287 9.96 12.17 13.69
C ALA A 287 9.42 10.73 13.76
N ALA A 288 8.66 10.29 12.75
CA ALA A 288 8.14 8.93 12.66
C ALA A 288 9.26 7.87 12.60
N TRP A 289 10.36 8.14 11.89
CA TRP A 289 11.52 7.24 11.90
C TRP A 289 12.16 7.17 13.28
N LEU A 290 12.33 8.30 13.96
CA LEU A 290 12.93 8.33 15.31
C LEU A 290 12.08 7.56 16.33
N SER A 291 10.76 7.69 16.28
CA SER A 291 9.85 7.09 17.28
C SER A 291 9.50 5.62 17.03
N ALA A 292 9.71 5.08 15.82
CA ALA A 292 9.32 3.70 15.51
C ALA A 292 10.18 2.68 16.30
N PRO A 293 9.57 1.89 17.22
CA PRO A 293 10.27 0.81 17.93
C PRO A 293 10.54 -0.37 16.99
N PHE A 294 11.40 -1.30 17.41
CA PHE A 294 11.57 -2.61 16.77
C PHE A 294 11.14 -3.69 17.76
N ASP A 295 10.40 -4.69 17.28
CA ASP A 295 9.87 -5.79 18.12
C ASP A 295 10.85 -6.99 18.20
N ASP A 296 12.15 -6.73 18.04
CA ASP A 296 13.27 -7.69 18.04
C ASP A 296 13.13 -8.91 17.11
N THR A 297 12.09 -8.94 16.28
CA THR A 297 11.78 -10.04 15.36
C THR A 297 12.29 -9.72 13.95
N TYR A 298 12.80 -10.72 13.24
CA TYR A 298 13.33 -10.52 11.89
C TYR A 298 12.27 -10.02 10.90
N ILE A 299 11.04 -10.54 10.99
CA ILE A 299 9.91 -10.16 10.12
C ILE A 299 9.62 -8.66 10.25
N ASP A 300 9.58 -8.15 11.48
CA ASP A 300 9.33 -6.73 11.77
C ASP A 300 10.44 -5.84 11.21
N ALA A 301 11.72 -6.17 11.48
CA ALA A 301 12.85 -5.44 10.92
C ALA A 301 12.86 -5.46 9.37
N LYS A 302 12.45 -6.58 8.75
CA LYS A 302 12.28 -6.71 7.30
C LYS A 302 11.10 -5.90 6.77
N ALA A 303 10.01 -5.77 7.53
CA ALA A 303 8.88 -4.92 7.21
C ALA A 303 9.30 -3.44 7.22
N HIS A 304 9.99 -2.98 8.26
CA HIS A 304 10.58 -1.63 8.33
C HIS A 304 11.52 -1.32 7.16
N ARG A 305 12.35 -2.29 6.75
CA ARG A 305 13.20 -2.16 5.55
C ARG A 305 12.37 -1.98 4.28
N THR A 306 11.31 -2.77 4.14
CA THR A 306 10.43 -2.74 2.96
C THR A 306 9.67 -1.43 2.88
N GLU A 307 9.13 -0.94 4.00
CA GLU A 307 8.45 0.36 4.08
C GLU A 307 9.41 1.51 3.73
N PHE A 308 10.64 1.48 4.25
CA PHE A 308 11.66 2.47 3.94
C PHE A 308 12.03 2.50 2.45
N LEU A 309 12.15 1.33 1.80
CA LEU A 309 12.36 1.23 0.36
C LEU A 309 11.15 1.74 -0.43
N ASN A 310 9.93 1.48 0.03
CA ASN A 310 8.72 1.99 -0.59
C ASN A 310 8.65 3.52 -0.53
N TYR A 311 8.94 4.12 0.64
CA TYR A 311 9.06 5.57 0.81
C TYR A 311 10.05 6.17 -0.21
N LYS A 312 11.23 5.55 -0.40
CA LYS A 312 12.24 6.02 -1.38
C LYS A 312 11.74 5.96 -2.82
N ARG A 313 10.88 5.00 -3.15
CA ARG A 313 10.32 4.80 -4.50
C ARG A 313 9.11 5.69 -4.78
N THR A 314 8.37 6.10 -3.75
CA THR A 314 7.09 6.81 -3.87
C THR A 314 7.20 8.24 -3.32
N THR A 315 7.01 8.43 -2.02
CA THR A 315 6.95 9.73 -1.34
C THR A 315 8.18 10.59 -1.60
N LYS A 316 9.39 10.03 -1.49
CA LYS A 316 10.62 10.80 -1.73
C LYS A 316 10.67 11.37 -3.15
N ARG A 317 10.23 10.60 -4.15
CA ARG A 317 10.19 11.06 -5.55
C ARG A 317 9.20 12.20 -5.72
N GLN A 318 8.02 12.10 -5.11
CA GLN A 318 7.02 13.17 -5.11
C GLN A 318 7.60 14.46 -4.51
N TRP A 319 8.32 14.37 -3.39
CA TRP A 319 8.97 15.54 -2.77
C TRP A 319 10.10 16.14 -3.61
N ILE A 320 10.84 15.33 -4.38
CA ILE A 320 11.85 15.84 -5.33
C ILE A 320 11.16 16.64 -6.45
N THR A 321 10.07 16.11 -7.01
CA THR A 321 9.28 16.81 -8.02
C THR A 321 8.71 18.11 -7.46
N GLU A 322 8.08 18.06 -6.29
CA GLU A 322 7.51 19.23 -5.61
C GLU A 322 8.57 20.31 -5.37
N LYS A 323 9.76 19.94 -4.87
CA LYS A 323 10.89 20.87 -4.68
C LYS A 323 11.29 21.56 -6.00
N SER A 324 11.36 20.81 -7.10
CA SER A 324 11.66 21.35 -8.42
C SER A 324 10.58 22.32 -8.90
N GLU A 325 9.31 21.95 -8.75
CA GLU A 325 8.17 22.79 -9.10
C GLU A 325 8.12 24.08 -8.28
N LEU A 326 8.42 24.03 -6.98
CA LEU A 326 8.47 25.22 -6.12
C LEU A 326 9.59 26.17 -6.53
N THR A 327 10.74 25.62 -6.95
CA THR A 327 11.85 26.42 -7.49
C THR A 327 11.43 27.12 -8.78
N SER A 328 10.75 26.40 -9.69
CA SER A 328 10.22 26.97 -10.93
C SER A 328 9.14 28.02 -10.65
N LEU A 329 8.22 27.77 -9.73
CA LEU A 329 7.16 28.69 -9.34
C LEU A 329 7.74 30.01 -8.80
N LEU A 330 8.75 29.95 -7.93
CA LEU A 330 9.41 31.15 -7.43
C LEU A 330 10.09 31.94 -8.56
N GLY A 331 10.74 31.24 -9.50
CA GLY A 331 11.31 31.85 -10.70
C GLY A 331 10.25 32.54 -11.58
N ASN A 332 9.10 31.90 -11.77
CA ASN A 332 7.97 32.46 -12.52
C ASN A 332 7.37 33.69 -11.82
N ILE A 333 7.21 33.66 -10.50
CA ILE A 333 6.74 34.81 -9.71
C ILE A 333 7.68 35.99 -9.91
N ARG A 334 9.00 35.79 -9.73
CA ARG A 334 10.02 36.84 -9.93
C ARG A 334 10.00 37.39 -11.34
N THR A 335 9.93 36.52 -12.34
CA THR A 335 9.89 36.92 -13.76
C THR A 335 8.64 37.73 -14.06
N LYS A 336 7.46 37.31 -13.55
CA LYS A 336 6.21 38.05 -13.73
C LYS A 336 6.30 39.44 -13.10
N LEU A 337 6.76 39.54 -11.85
CA LEU A 337 6.89 40.83 -11.17
C LEU A 337 7.88 41.76 -11.87
N ALA A 338 9.04 41.22 -12.30
CA ALA A 338 10.04 41.97 -13.05
C ALA A 338 9.51 42.48 -14.41
N THR A 339 8.72 41.67 -15.12
CA THR A 339 8.12 42.03 -16.42
C THR A 339 7.25 43.30 -16.32
N TYR A 340 6.57 43.48 -15.18
CA TYR A 340 5.72 44.64 -14.92
C TYR A 340 6.40 45.74 -14.08
N GLY A 341 7.70 45.64 -13.81
CA GLY A 341 8.44 46.60 -12.98
C GLY A 341 7.98 46.66 -11.53
N LEU A 342 7.37 45.59 -11.03
CA LEU A 342 6.88 45.48 -9.65
C LEU A 342 8.02 45.08 -8.71
N CYS A 343 7.81 45.32 -7.41
CA CYS A 343 8.77 44.94 -6.37
C CYS A 343 9.03 43.43 -6.40
N GLU A 344 10.31 43.05 -6.28
CA GLU A 344 10.71 41.65 -6.27
C GLU A 344 10.17 40.93 -5.03
N TYR A 345 9.53 39.78 -5.26
CA TYR A 345 9.04 38.95 -4.18
C TYR A 345 10.17 38.21 -3.46
N HIS A 346 10.19 38.38 -2.15
CA HIS A 346 11.09 37.72 -1.22
C HIS A 346 10.25 36.88 -0.25
N PRO A 347 10.36 35.54 -0.26
CA PRO A 347 9.61 34.70 0.67
C PRO A 347 9.91 35.03 2.14
N PRO A 348 8.92 34.87 3.03
CA PRO A 348 9.10 34.99 4.48
C PRO A 348 10.23 34.10 5.02
N GLU A 349 10.77 34.47 6.19
CA GLU A 349 11.79 33.65 6.87
C GLU A 349 11.27 32.24 7.16
N GLY A 350 12.10 31.22 6.89
CA GLY A 350 11.72 29.82 7.02
C GLY A 350 11.05 29.22 5.78
N LEU A 351 10.62 30.04 4.81
CA LEU A 351 10.00 29.59 3.55
C LEU A 351 10.88 29.86 2.33
N ARG A 352 12.16 30.20 2.51
CA ARG A 352 13.08 30.47 1.41
C ARG A 352 13.59 29.17 0.82
N LEU A 353 14.07 29.21 -0.43
CA LEU A 353 14.71 28.05 -1.06
C LEU A 353 15.91 27.52 -0.26
N ILE A 354 16.64 28.40 0.43
CA ILE A 354 17.77 28.02 1.30
C ILE A 354 17.28 27.20 2.49
N ASP A 355 16.15 27.59 3.10
CA ASP A 355 15.55 26.88 4.22
C ASP A 355 15.06 25.50 3.77
N LEU A 356 14.44 25.42 2.59
CA LEU A 356 14.05 24.16 1.97
C LEU A 356 15.25 23.26 1.63
N GLU A 357 16.35 23.82 1.17
CA GLU A 357 17.59 23.08 0.94
C GLU A 357 18.21 22.57 2.25
N ALA A 358 18.20 23.38 3.31
CA ALA A 358 18.67 22.98 4.63
C ALA A 358 17.82 21.83 5.18
N ALA A 359 16.49 21.93 5.15
CA ALA A 359 15.58 20.87 5.57
C ALA A 359 15.78 19.58 4.75
N TRP A 360 16.00 19.70 3.43
CA TRP A 360 16.30 18.56 2.57
C TRP A 360 17.62 17.87 2.96
N ARG A 361 18.66 18.62 3.33
CA ARG A 361 19.92 18.04 3.82
C ARG A 361 19.72 17.29 5.15
N THR A 362 18.93 17.84 6.06
CA THR A 362 18.58 17.18 7.33
C THR A 362 17.82 15.88 7.07
N LEU A 363 16.85 15.88 6.14
CA LEU A 363 16.14 14.68 5.72
C LEU A 363 17.10 13.61 5.15
N LEU A 364 18.05 13.98 4.31
CA LEU A 364 19.03 13.03 3.76
C LEU A 364 19.93 12.42 4.86
N ALA A 365 20.32 13.21 5.86
CA ALA A 365 21.07 12.71 7.01
C ALA A 365 20.22 11.74 7.85
N ALA A 366 18.94 12.08 8.09
CA ALA A 366 17.99 11.20 8.78
C ALA A 366 17.74 9.90 8.00
N GLU A 367 17.65 9.95 6.67
CA GLU A 367 17.53 8.76 5.83
C GLU A 367 18.75 7.84 5.94
N ALA A 368 19.96 8.41 5.97
CA ALA A 368 21.18 7.63 6.15
C ALA A 368 21.21 6.99 7.55
N SER A 369 20.82 7.73 8.58
CA SER A 369 20.71 7.23 9.95
C SER A 369 19.69 6.09 10.06
N GLN A 370 18.50 6.24 9.46
CA GLN A 370 17.46 5.23 9.47
C GLN A 370 17.88 3.95 8.73
N ALA A 371 18.53 4.08 7.56
CA ALA A 371 19.06 2.94 6.82
C ALA A 371 20.10 2.17 7.65
N LYS A 372 20.99 2.90 8.34
CA LYS A 372 21.98 2.31 9.25
C LYS A 372 21.30 1.61 10.44
N ARG A 373 20.29 2.24 11.04
CA ARG A 373 19.53 1.68 12.18
C ARG A 373 18.86 0.36 11.81
N ILE A 374 18.17 0.31 10.68
CA ILE A 374 17.50 -0.90 10.18
C ILE A 374 18.53 -2.01 9.89
N ASN A 375 19.63 -1.70 9.18
CA ASN A 375 20.63 -2.70 8.82
C ASN A 375 21.37 -3.26 10.05
N ASN A 376 21.75 -2.39 10.99
CA ASN A 376 22.37 -2.83 12.25
C ASN A 376 21.43 -3.76 13.01
N LYS A 377 20.15 -3.39 13.14
CA LYS A 377 19.17 -4.21 13.84
C LYS A 377 18.96 -5.57 13.17
N LEU A 378 18.89 -5.60 11.85
CA LEU A 378 18.80 -6.85 11.08
C LEU A 378 20.02 -7.75 11.31
N GLY A 379 21.22 -7.15 11.37
CA GLY A 379 22.47 -7.85 11.67
C GLY A 379 22.50 -8.39 13.10
N GLU A 380 22.13 -7.58 14.09
CA GLU A 380 22.03 -7.99 15.51
C GLU A 380 21.07 -9.16 15.70
N ILE A 381 19.89 -9.14 15.06
CA ILE A 381 18.90 -10.22 15.14
C ILE A 381 19.47 -11.51 14.53
N LYS A 382 20.06 -11.43 13.33
CA LYS A 382 20.69 -12.59 12.67
C LYS A 382 21.79 -13.19 13.53
N GLU A 383 22.63 -12.34 14.11
CA GLU A 383 23.74 -12.76 14.96
C GLU A 383 23.27 -13.40 16.27
N LEU A 384 22.22 -12.84 16.88
CA LEU A 384 21.60 -13.42 18.07
C LEU A 384 20.99 -14.79 17.77
N LEU A 385 20.31 -14.94 16.63
CA LEU A 385 19.74 -16.21 16.20
C LEU A 385 20.82 -17.27 15.97
N ARG A 386 21.92 -16.92 15.28
CA ARG A 386 23.08 -17.82 15.09
C ARG A 386 23.63 -18.34 16.41
N LYS A 387 23.88 -17.44 17.36
CA LYS A 387 24.42 -17.80 18.69
C LYS A 387 23.44 -18.66 19.48
N ARG A 388 22.17 -18.28 19.56
CA ARG A 388 21.15 -19.05 20.28
C ARG A 388 20.98 -20.45 19.71
N PHE A 389 20.94 -20.59 18.39
CA PHE A 389 20.89 -21.89 17.75
C PHE A 389 22.13 -22.71 18.09
N ALA A 390 23.33 -22.12 17.94
CA ALA A 390 24.58 -22.82 18.21
C ALA A 390 24.75 -23.24 19.68
N ASP A 391 24.44 -22.36 20.63
CA ASP A 391 24.52 -22.65 22.06
C ASP A 391 23.61 -23.84 22.42
N THR A 392 22.35 -23.80 21.95
CA THR A 392 21.37 -24.86 22.18
C THR A 392 21.77 -26.17 21.48
N ALA A 393 22.30 -26.08 20.26
CA ALA A 393 22.71 -27.24 19.45
C ALA A 393 23.94 -27.93 20.06
N ASN A 394 24.94 -27.15 20.47
CA ASN A 394 26.15 -27.68 21.11
C ASN A 394 25.84 -28.31 22.47
N GLU A 395 24.96 -27.70 23.28
CA GLU A 395 24.51 -28.28 24.55
C GLU A 395 23.71 -29.58 24.34
N PHE A 396 22.87 -29.62 23.30
CA PHE A 396 22.12 -30.80 22.92
C PHE A 396 23.03 -31.93 22.45
N ALA A 397 24.01 -31.64 21.58
CA ALA A 397 25.00 -32.61 21.11
C ALA A 397 25.81 -33.21 22.27
N LEU A 398 26.28 -32.38 23.20
CA LEU A 398 26.97 -32.85 24.41
C LEU A 398 26.09 -33.77 25.28
N SER A 399 24.79 -33.48 25.35
CA SER A 399 23.84 -34.33 26.08
C SER A 399 23.65 -35.68 25.39
N LEU A 400 23.59 -35.71 24.05
CA LEU A 400 23.52 -36.95 23.27
C LEU A 400 24.79 -37.79 23.41
N ASP A 401 25.97 -37.18 23.32
CA ASP A 401 27.25 -37.85 23.53
C ASP A 401 27.35 -38.43 24.94
N MET A 402 26.87 -37.70 25.95
CA MET A 402 26.83 -38.19 27.32
C MET A 402 25.89 -39.40 27.46
N VAL A 403 24.74 -39.40 26.80
CA VAL A 403 23.84 -40.55 26.77
C VAL A 403 24.51 -41.75 26.10
N SER A 404 25.16 -41.55 24.95
CA SER A 404 25.89 -42.60 24.22
C SER A 404 27.04 -43.21 25.04
N LEU A 405 27.83 -42.37 25.72
CA LEU A 405 28.92 -42.81 26.60
C LEU A 405 28.38 -43.56 27.82
N ARG A 406 27.31 -43.05 28.44
CA ARG A 406 26.66 -43.72 29.57
C ARG A 406 26.09 -45.08 29.19
N ILE A 407 25.53 -45.26 27.99
CA ILE A 407 25.06 -46.57 27.51
C ILE A 407 26.24 -47.55 27.39
N SER A 408 27.41 -47.06 26.95
CA SER A 408 28.62 -47.87 26.77
C SER A 408 29.26 -48.26 28.09
N ASP A 409 29.22 -47.39 29.10
CA ASP A 409 29.79 -47.61 30.44
C ASP A 409 28.92 -48.49 31.37
N LEU A 410 27.78 -49.00 30.90
CA LEU A 410 26.93 -49.90 31.68
C LEU A 410 27.54 -51.31 31.77
N ASP A 411 28.37 -51.51 32.80
CA ASP A 411 29.03 -52.77 33.15
C ASP A 411 28.76 -53.20 34.60
N GLY A 412 28.93 -54.49 34.92
CA GLY A 412 28.72 -55.05 36.27
C GLY A 412 27.44 -55.87 36.45
N GLU A 413 26.83 -55.82 37.64
CA GLU A 413 25.61 -56.59 37.97
C GLU A 413 24.41 -56.14 37.13
N LEU A 414 23.69 -57.10 36.53
CA LEU A 414 22.58 -56.84 35.60
C LEU A 414 21.47 -55.98 36.22
N GLU A 415 21.18 -56.13 37.52
CA GLU A 415 20.18 -55.33 38.23
C GLU A 415 20.57 -53.85 38.36
N LYS A 416 21.86 -53.57 38.55
CA LYS A 416 22.38 -52.20 38.57
C LYS A 416 22.40 -51.60 37.17
N GLN A 417 22.70 -52.41 36.16
CA GLN A 417 22.62 -51.99 34.75
C GLN A 417 21.18 -51.68 34.34
N LEU A 418 20.20 -52.48 34.77
CA LEU A 418 18.77 -52.24 34.50
C LEU A 418 18.32 -50.90 35.10
N LEU A 419 18.64 -50.67 36.38
CA LEU A 419 18.38 -49.37 37.02
C LEU A 419 19.04 -48.20 36.27
N GLY A 420 20.29 -48.37 35.83
CA GLY A 420 21.03 -47.37 35.08
C GLY A 420 20.45 -47.06 33.69
N ILE A 421 20.05 -48.09 32.93
CA ILE A 421 19.47 -47.90 31.58
C ILE A 421 18.03 -47.35 31.65
N THR A 422 17.25 -47.73 32.67
CA THR A 422 15.92 -47.15 32.90
C THR A 422 16.01 -45.67 33.27
N ASP A 423 16.96 -45.28 34.14
CA ASP A 423 17.23 -43.87 34.47
C ASP A 423 17.68 -43.07 33.22
N LEU A 424 18.51 -43.65 32.36
CA LEU A 424 18.89 -43.03 31.07
C LEU A 424 17.69 -42.89 30.13
N SER A 425 16.81 -43.89 30.07
CA SER A 425 15.57 -43.86 29.28
C SER A 425 14.60 -42.77 29.76
N ASP A 426 14.58 -42.46 31.05
CA ASP A 426 13.80 -41.33 31.57
C ASP A 426 14.48 -39.97 31.30
N LYS A 427 15.81 -39.91 31.37
CA LYS A 427 16.59 -38.69 31.10
C LYS A 427 16.65 -38.30 29.62
N ILE A 428 16.40 -39.23 28.70
CA ILE A 428 16.36 -38.93 27.26
C ILE A 428 15.04 -38.30 26.81
N LYS A 429 13.93 -38.49 27.56
CA LYS A 429 12.60 -37.96 27.20
C LYS A 429 12.55 -36.42 27.18
N PRO A 430 13.14 -35.68 28.15
CA PRO A 430 13.18 -34.22 28.11
C PRO A 430 13.89 -33.65 26.87
N LEU A 431 14.79 -34.40 26.23
CA LEU A 431 15.50 -33.97 25.03
C LEU A 431 14.56 -33.72 23.83
N ASP A 432 13.37 -34.31 23.81
CA ASP A 432 12.36 -34.00 22.79
C ASP A 432 11.88 -32.55 22.84
N SER A 433 11.85 -31.97 24.05
CA SER A 433 11.45 -30.57 24.24
C SER A 433 12.51 -29.61 23.73
N THR A 434 13.79 -29.89 24.00
CA THR A 434 14.92 -29.10 23.49
C THR A 434 15.06 -29.24 21.98
N LEU A 435 14.75 -30.41 21.40
CA LEU A 435 14.70 -30.59 19.94
C LEU A 435 13.59 -29.72 19.30
N CYS A 436 12.43 -29.61 19.94
CA CYS A 436 11.37 -28.70 19.47
C CYS A 436 11.83 -27.23 19.48
N GLU A 437 12.54 -26.80 20.54
CA GLU A 437 13.12 -25.45 20.61
C GLU A 437 14.16 -25.22 19.50
N LEU A 438 15.02 -26.21 19.22
CA LEU A 438 15.99 -26.16 18.12
C LEU A 438 15.31 -26.04 16.76
N ARG A 439 14.23 -26.79 16.51
CA ARG A 439 13.44 -26.69 15.27
C ARG A 439 12.89 -25.28 15.06
N ASP A 440 12.33 -24.69 16.11
CA ASP A 440 11.73 -23.36 16.05
C ASP A 440 12.80 -22.27 15.86
N LEU A 441 14.00 -22.46 16.41
CA LEU A 441 15.17 -21.60 16.15
C LEU A 441 15.70 -21.77 14.72
N ASP A 442 15.79 -23.00 14.21
CA ASP A 442 16.22 -23.28 12.84
C ASP A 442 15.26 -22.64 11.82
N ALA A 443 13.94 -22.78 12.03
CA ALA A 443 12.94 -22.12 11.19
C ALA A 443 13.11 -20.58 11.17
N GLN A 444 13.43 -19.96 12.32
CA GLN A 444 13.73 -18.54 12.40
C GLN A 444 15.03 -18.16 11.69
N CYS A 445 16.08 -19.00 11.76
CA CYS A 445 17.32 -18.83 11.02
C CYS A 445 17.09 -18.89 9.51
N GLN A 446 16.31 -19.87 9.04
CA GLN A 446 15.93 -20.01 7.63
C GLN A 446 15.11 -18.81 7.13
N GLU A 447 14.12 -18.36 7.89
CA GLU A 447 13.33 -17.18 7.56
C GLU A 447 14.19 -15.89 7.53
N ALA A 448 15.16 -15.81 8.44
CA ALA A 448 16.17 -14.76 8.46
C ALA A 448 17.15 -14.85 7.27
N GLY A 449 17.20 -15.97 6.54
CA GLY A 449 18.21 -16.23 5.51
C GLY A 449 19.60 -16.26 6.12
N VAL A 450 19.78 -17.06 7.16
CA VAL A 450 21.07 -17.46 7.72
C VAL A 450 21.48 -18.74 7.00
N GLU A 451 22.48 -18.65 6.13
CA GLU A 451 22.96 -19.79 5.33
C GLU A 451 24.05 -20.59 6.05
N GLU A 452 24.89 -19.89 6.82
CA GLU A 452 26.03 -20.48 7.53
C GLU A 452 26.07 -19.94 8.98
N ASN A 453 26.49 -20.82 9.89
CA ASN A 453 26.65 -20.53 11.31
C ASN A 453 28.04 -20.97 11.78
N ASP A 454 28.94 -20.00 11.98
CA ASP A 454 30.32 -20.26 12.40
C ASP A 454 30.44 -20.77 13.86
N TYR A 455 29.35 -20.72 14.63
CA TYR A 455 29.35 -21.06 16.06
C TYR A 455 29.02 -22.54 16.34
N THR A 456 28.56 -23.29 15.34
CA THR A 456 28.28 -24.72 15.48
C THR A 456 28.48 -25.44 14.15
N VAL A 457 28.93 -26.70 14.23
CA VAL A 457 29.03 -27.58 13.06
C VAL A 457 27.78 -28.45 12.87
N TYR A 458 26.88 -28.44 13.86
CA TYR A 458 25.71 -29.31 13.88
C TYR A 458 24.53 -28.64 13.17
N SER A 459 23.83 -29.43 12.35
CA SER A 459 22.53 -29.06 11.79
C SER A 459 21.38 -29.67 12.61
N TYR A 460 20.19 -29.08 12.49
CA TYR A 460 18.99 -29.64 13.13
C TYR A 460 18.73 -31.08 12.68
N ASP A 461 18.82 -31.35 11.37
CA ASP A 461 18.53 -32.66 10.78
C ASP A 461 19.50 -33.75 11.30
N GLU A 462 20.78 -33.41 11.50
CA GLU A 462 21.77 -34.32 12.08
C GLU A 462 21.45 -34.64 13.55
N LEU A 463 21.13 -33.63 14.36
CA LEU A 463 20.82 -33.81 15.78
C LEU A 463 19.50 -34.58 16.01
N GLU A 464 18.49 -34.36 15.16
CA GLU A 464 17.25 -35.14 15.17
C GLU A 464 17.53 -36.63 14.87
N TYR A 465 18.38 -36.89 13.87
CA TYR A 465 18.79 -38.24 13.53
C TYR A 465 19.59 -38.92 14.67
N GLU A 466 20.55 -38.21 15.27
CA GLU A 466 21.36 -38.72 16.39
C GLU A 466 20.51 -39.00 17.64
N LEU A 467 19.54 -38.15 17.97
CA LEU A 467 18.59 -38.44 19.06
C LEU A 467 17.80 -39.72 18.77
N GLY A 468 17.35 -39.90 17.53
CA GLY A 468 16.66 -41.12 17.10
C GLY A 468 17.51 -42.37 17.31
N LEU A 469 18.79 -42.32 16.94
CA LEU A 469 19.73 -43.42 17.13
C LEU A 469 20.03 -43.68 18.61
N ALA A 470 20.20 -42.64 19.42
CA ALA A 470 20.41 -42.75 20.86
C ALA A 470 19.22 -43.41 21.56
N LYS A 471 17.99 -42.97 21.25
CA LYS A 471 16.74 -43.60 21.74
C LYS A 471 16.67 -45.08 21.37
N GLN A 472 16.96 -45.41 20.10
CA GLN A 472 16.95 -46.80 19.66
C GLN A 472 18.00 -47.64 20.41
N SER A 473 19.18 -47.08 20.67
CA SER A 473 20.25 -47.75 21.39
C SER A 473 19.90 -48.00 22.86
N VAL A 474 19.25 -47.04 23.53
CA VAL A 474 18.73 -47.22 24.89
C VAL A 474 17.70 -48.36 24.93
N VAL A 475 16.73 -48.35 24.02
CA VAL A 475 15.68 -49.39 23.95
C VAL A 475 16.30 -50.77 23.70
N LYS A 476 17.23 -50.89 22.75
CA LYS A 476 17.92 -52.15 22.46
C LYS A 476 18.74 -52.66 23.65
N LYS A 477 19.47 -51.77 24.35
CA LYS A 477 20.28 -52.14 25.52
C LYS A 477 19.40 -52.51 26.71
N LEU A 478 18.28 -51.83 26.92
CA LEU A 478 17.29 -52.16 27.95
C LEU A 478 16.70 -53.55 27.71
N ALA A 479 16.20 -53.82 26.50
CA ALA A 479 15.69 -55.13 26.11
C ALA A 479 16.76 -56.23 26.27
N PHE A 480 18.00 -55.94 25.87
CA PHE A 480 19.13 -56.86 26.05
C PHE A 480 19.34 -57.21 27.54
N ILE A 481 19.38 -56.21 28.43
CA ILE A 481 19.62 -56.44 29.87
C ILE A 481 18.44 -57.18 30.51
N GLU A 482 17.20 -56.80 30.19
CA GLU A 482 15.99 -57.50 30.66
C GLU A 482 16.02 -58.96 30.27
N ASN A 483 16.38 -59.26 29.02
CA ASN A 483 16.44 -60.63 28.52
C ASN A 483 17.55 -61.43 29.20
N GLN A 484 18.69 -60.82 29.49
CA GLN A 484 19.78 -61.47 30.24
C GLN A 484 19.44 -61.72 31.71
N ILE A 485 18.60 -60.87 32.34
CA ILE A 485 18.10 -61.12 33.70
C ILE A 485 17.17 -62.33 33.72
N VAL A 486 16.24 -62.38 32.78
CA VAL A 486 15.32 -63.52 32.59
C VAL A 486 16.12 -64.79 32.35
N ALA A 487 17.09 -64.75 31.43
CA ALA A 487 18.00 -65.85 31.12
C ALA A 487 18.67 -66.43 32.36
N ARG A 488 19.24 -65.57 33.21
CA ARG A 488 19.92 -65.97 34.45
C ARG A 488 18.96 -66.57 35.49
N SER A 489 17.69 -66.18 35.48
CA SER A 489 16.67 -66.69 36.41
C SER A 489 16.15 -68.09 36.06
N MET A 490 16.38 -68.55 34.83
CA MET A 490 15.94 -69.86 34.35
C MET A 490 17.06 -70.90 34.52
N THR A 491 17.01 -71.68 35.60
CA THR A 491 18.04 -72.68 35.93
C THR A 491 17.89 -74.01 35.20
N ASN A 492 16.72 -74.27 34.58
CA ASN A 492 16.36 -75.56 34.00
C ASN A 492 16.76 -75.69 32.51
N LEU A 493 17.37 -74.66 31.92
CA LEU A 493 17.79 -74.63 30.52
C LEU A 493 19.31 -74.64 30.39
N THR A 494 19.81 -75.32 29.35
CA THR A 494 21.24 -75.21 29.01
C THR A 494 21.54 -73.86 28.38
N PRO A 495 22.78 -73.31 28.52
CA PRO A 495 23.15 -72.04 27.91
C PRO A 495 22.94 -71.99 26.39
N ILE A 496 23.09 -73.13 25.71
CA ILE A 496 22.93 -73.24 24.25
C ILE A 496 21.46 -73.14 23.84
N GLN A 497 20.56 -73.83 24.54
CA GLN A 497 19.11 -73.74 24.28
C GLN A 497 18.58 -72.33 24.55
N LEU A 498 19.12 -71.68 25.57
CA LEU A 498 18.73 -70.34 25.93
C LEU A 498 19.19 -69.31 24.89
N GLU A 499 20.41 -69.47 24.35
CA GLU A 499 20.92 -68.66 23.24
C GLU A 499 20.11 -68.89 21.95
N GLU A 500 19.68 -70.12 21.68
CA GLU A 500 18.79 -70.46 20.56
C GLU A 500 17.44 -69.73 20.69
N PHE A 501 16.76 -69.83 21.84
CA PHE A 501 15.48 -69.14 22.09
C PHE A 501 15.63 -67.61 22.05
N GLU A 502 16.71 -67.06 22.60
CA GLU A 502 17.00 -65.62 22.53
C GLU A 502 17.22 -65.15 21.09
N SER A 503 17.96 -65.93 20.28
CA SER A 503 18.25 -65.59 18.89
C SER A 503 16.98 -65.55 18.03
N VAL A 504 16.08 -66.52 18.22
CA VAL A 504 14.80 -66.60 17.52
C VAL A 504 13.88 -65.46 17.95
N PHE A 505 13.74 -65.23 19.26
CA PHE A 505 12.90 -64.15 19.78
C PHE A 505 13.32 -62.79 19.21
N ARG A 506 14.63 -62.51 19.19
CA ARG A 506 15.17 -61.26 18.60
C ARG A 506 14.97 -61.16 17.10
N PHE A 507 15.04 -62.27 16.38
CA PHE A 507 14.83 -62.26 14.93
C PHE A 507 13.38 -61.90 14.56
N PHE A 508 12.42 -62.36 15.36
CA PHE A 508 11.00 -62.11 15.11
C PHE A 508 10.45 -60.83 15.77
N ASP A 509 11.09 -60.28 16.81
CA ASP A 509 10.77 -58.96 17.36
C ASP A 509 11.27 -57.83 16.45
N LYS A 510 10.58 -57.64 15.31
CA LYS A 510 10.89 -56.61 14.31
C LYS A 510 10.71 -55.19 14.84
N GLY A 511 9.97 -55.03 15.94
CA GLY A 511 9.71 -53.74 16.58
C GLY A 511 10.70 -53.37 17.69
N HIS A 512 11.60 -54.28 18.09
CA HIS A 512 12.43 -54.14 19.29
C HIS A 512 11.60 -53.77 20.54
N ARG A 513 10.36 -54.30 20.61
CA ARG A 513 9.40 -54.01 21.68
C ARG A 513 9.66 -54.84 22.92
N ASN A 514 10.60 -55.78 22.83
CA ASN A 514 10.84 -56.83 23.82
C ASN A 514 9.60 -57.69 24.09
N ALA A 515 8.73 -57.81 23.09
CA ALA A 515 7.50 -58.59 23.12
C ALA A 515 7.09 -58.99 21.70
N LEU A 516 6.62 -60.22 21.53
CA LEU A 516 6.14 -60.75 20.26
C LEU A 516 4.63 -60.57 20.15
N LEU A 517 4.17 -60.02 19.02
CA LEU A 517 2.76 -60.12 18.63
C LEU A 517 2.43 -61.55 18.17
N GLU A 518 1.14 -61.88 18.10
CA GLU A 518 0.65 -63.21 17.72
C GLU A 518 1.27 -63.76 16.43
N SER A 519 1.41 -62.93 15.39
CA SER A 519 2.04 -63.32 14.13
C SER A 519 3.57 -63.50 14.21
N GLU A 520 4.24 -62.71 15.06
CA GLU A 520 5.68 -62.83 15.31
C GLU A 520 5.97 -64.05 16.19
N PHE A 521 5.11 -64.32 17.17
CA PHE A 521 5.16 -65.49 18.05
C PHE A 521 4.93 -66.78 17.28
N SER A 522 3.93 -66.82 16.40
CA SER A 522 3.71 -67.96 15.48
C SER A 522 4.95 -68.24 14.61
N GLY A 523 5.55 -67.20 14.03
CA GLY A 523 6.78 -67.32 13.25
C GLY A 523 7.97 -67.83 14.08
N ALA A 524 8.12 -67.35 15.31
CA ALA A 524 9.15 -67.79 16.25
C ALA A 524 9.00 -69.28 16.59
N LEU A 525 7.79 -69.73 16.94
CA LEU A 525 7.51 -71.14 17.23
C LEU A 525 7.79 -72.05 16.04
N ALA A 526 7.33 -71.66 14.85
CA ALA A 526 7.57 -72.43 13.63
C ALA A 526 9.08 -72.57 13.32
N SER A 527 9.88 -71.56 13.63
CA SER A 527 11.35 -71.61 13.44
C SER A 527 12.08 -72.51 14.44
N LEU A 528 11.48 -72.71 15.62
CA LEU A 528 11.96 -73.65 16.65
C LEU A 528 11.39 -75.07 16.46
N GLY A 529 10.70 -75.32 15.34
CA GLY A 529 10.13 -76.63 15.00
C GLY A 529 8.76 -76.93 15.63
N LEU A 530 8.15 -75.97 16.33
CA LEU A 530 6.82 -76.09 16.92
C LEU A 530 5.77 -75.55 15.94
N ILE A 531 5.16 -76.44 15.16
CA ILE A 531 4.15 -76.10 14.15
C ILE A 531 2.76 -76.36 14.71
N TYR A 532 1.98 -75.30 14.91
CA TYR A 532 0.57 -75.36 15.29
C TYR A 532 -0.31 -74.95 14.11
N THR A 533 -1.56 -75.42 14.06
CA THR A 533 -2.52 -74.96 13.04
C THR A 533 -3.01 -73.53 13.34
N GLU A 534 -3.54 -72.80 12.35
CA GLU A 534 -4.06 -71.43 12.56
C GLU A 534 -5.17 -71.38 13.63
N GLU A 535 -5.95 -72.46 13.78
CA GLU A 535 -7.02 -72.57 14.80
C GLU A 535 -6.46 -72.78 16.22
N GLU A 536 -5.32 -73.48 16.37
CA GLU A 536 -4.67 -73.75 17.66
C GLU A 536 -3.70 -72.64 18.08
N MET A 537 -3.10 -71.92 17.13
CA MET A 537 -2.11 -70.87 17.39
C MET A 537 -2.67 -69.75 18.27
N HIS A 538 -3.94 -69.39 18.10
CA HIS A 538 -4.59 -68.34 18.89
C HIS A 538 -4.66 -68.75 20.36
N ASP A 539 -5.13 -69.97 20.63
CA ASP A 539 -5.24 -70.52 22.00
C ASP A 539 -3.86 -70.67 22.66
N VAL A 540 -2.85 -71.10 21.89
CA VAL A 540 -1.46 -71.22 22.36
C VAL A 540 -0.84 -69.86 22.67
N PHE A 541 -1.13 -68.84 21.86
CA PHE A 541 -0.69 -67.47 22.11
C PHE A 541 -1.33 -66.87 23.36
N GLU A 542 -2.64 -67.07 23.58
CA GLU A 542 -3.33 -66.64 24.80
C GLU A 542 -2.77 -67.33 26.05
N LEU A 543 -2.46 -68.63 25.95
CA LEU A 543 -1.83 -69.41 27.00
C LEU A 543 -0.45 -68.85 27.36
N ALA A 544 0.41 -68.63 26.36
CA ALA A 544 1.75 -68.09 26.55
C ALA A 544 1.72 -66.65 27.09
N ALA A 545 0.76 -65.82 26.68
CA ALA A 545 0.56 -64.47 27.20
C ALA A 545 0.01 -64.43 28.65
N GLY A 546 -0.33 -65.58 29.25
CA GLY A 546 -0.79 -65.69 30.64
C GLY A 546 -2.25 -65.28 30.85
N ILE A 547 -3.08 -65.39 29.81
CA ILE A 547 -4.50 -65.03 29.84
C ILE A 547 -5.30 -66.28 30.29
N SER A 548 -5.31 -66.63 31.59
CA SER A 548 -6.05 -67.81 32.06
C SER A 548 -7.58 -67.62 32.09
N GLN A 549 -8.29 -68.51 31.41
CA GLN A 549 -9.74 -68.67 31.45
C GLN A 549 -10.24 -69.03 32.86
N SER A 550 -11.19 -68.26 33.40
CA SER A 550 -11.99 -68.64 34.58
C SER A 550 -13.48 -68.49 34.32
N GLN A 551 -14.07 -69.57 33.79
CA GLN A 551 -15.43 -70.17 33.96
C GLN A 551 -15.50 -71.36 32.97
N THR A 552 -15.23 -72.65 33.24
CA THR A 552 -15.80 -73.72 34.11
C THR A 552 -17.28 -74.17 33.90
N HIS A 553 -17.43 -75.48 33.61
CA HIS A 553 -18.52 -76.46 33.92
C HIS A 553 -19.87 -76.42 33.15
N THR A 554 -20.47 -77.53 32.67
CA THR A 554 -20.49 -78.99 33.02
C THR A 554 -20.93 -79.79 31.77
N SER A 555 -20.31 -80.90 31.32
CA SER A 555 -20.26 -82.31 31.80
C SER A 555 -21.49 -83.22 31.50
N ALA A 556 -21.19 -84.37 30.89
CA ALA A 556 -22.01 -85.54 30.53
C ALA A 556 -22.57 -86.32 31.77
N SER A 557 -23.55 -87.24 31.70
CA SER A 557 -23.51 -88.55 31.00
C SER A 557 -24.85 -89.33 31.08
N THR A 558 -24.96 -90.35 30.20
CA THR A 558 -25.57 -91.70 30.36
C THR A 558 -27.09 -91.97 30.22
N GLU A 559 -27.40 -92.68 29.13
CA GLU A 559 -28.26 -93.88 28.92
C GLU A 559 -29.79 -93.90 29.20
N SER A 560 -30.51 -93.87 28.07
CA SER A 560 -31.51 -94.86 27.58
C SER A 560 -32.91 -95.03 28.21
N SER A 561 -33.90 -94.63 27.39
CA SER A 561 -35.20 -95.29 27.11
C SER A 561 -36.48 -94.66 27.70
N GLU A 562 -37.34 -94.27 26.77
CA GLU A 562 -38.82 -94.34 26.76
C GLU A 562 -39.63 -93.80 27.95
N SER A 563 -40.35 -92.70 27.69
CA SER A 563 -41.82 -92.60 27.74
C SER A 563 -42.20 -91.16 27.39
N SER A 564 -42.87 -90.91 26.27
CA SER A 564 -44.32 -90.77 26.13
C SER A 564 -44.98 -89.72 27.03
N SER A 565 -45.95 -89.05 26.41
CA SER A 565 -47.03 -88.21 26.98
C SER A 565 -46.65 -86.74 27.17
N SER A 566 -47.00 -85.88 26.20
CA SER A 566 -48.32 -85.24 26.03
C SER A 566 -48.54 -84.21 27.14
N SER A 567 -49.02 -83.01 26.92
CA SER A 567 -50.00 -82.57 25.93
C SER A 567 -50.29 -81.10 26.22
N THR A 568 -50.57 -80.35 25.16
CA THR A 568 -51.66 -79.34 25.02
C THR A 568 -51.65 -78.15 25.99
N ASP A 569 -51.85 -76.90 25.58
CA ASP A 569 -52.85 -76.34 24.67
C ASP A 569 -52.57 -74.81 24.70
N SER A 570 -52.86 -73.90 23.77
CA SER A 570 -53.62 -73.85 22.52
C SER A 570 -53.15 -72.60 21.74
N SER A 571 -53.40 -72.63 20.44
CA SER A 571 -53.48 -71.50 19.48
C SER A 571 -54.51 -70.41 19.92
N PRO A 572 -54.76 -69.28 19.19
CA PRO A 572 -54.58 -69.06 17.74
C PRO A 572 -54.17 -67.61 17.33
N PHE A 573 -54.05 -67.14 16.08
CA PHE A 573 -54.69 -67.43 14.79
C PHE A 573 -53.79 -66.86 13.67
N SER A 574 -53.41 -67.68 12.68
CA SER A 574 -53.29 -67.49 11.20
C SER A 574 -52.88 -66.12 10.59
N ARG A 575 -52.23 -65.99 9.42
CA ARG A 575 -51.91 -66.89 8.30
C ARG A 575 -51.02 -66.11 7.30
N SER A 576 -49.96 -66.78 6.81
CA SER A 576 -49.59 -67.04 5.39
C SER A 576 -49.48 -65.87 4.37
N SER A 577 -48.56 -65.83 3.41
CA SER A 577 -47.47 -66.72 2.96
C SER A 577 -46.82 -66.16 1.67
N SER A 578 -45.57 -66.60 1.40
CA SER A 578 -44.96 -66.96 0.08
C SER A 578 -44.74 -65.86 -0.98
N SER A 579 -43.69 -65.80 -1.82
CA SER A 579 -42.58 -66.72 -2.19
C SER A 579 -41.56 -66.03 -3.13
N SER A 580 -40.31 -66.52 -3.10
CA SER A 580 -39.40 -66.90 -4.21
C SER A 580 -38.79 -65.89 -5.22
N SER A 581 -37.43 -65.90 -5.24
CA SER A 581 -36.49 -66.16 -6.37
C SER A 581 -36.17 -65.14 -7.49
N HIS A 582 -34.86 -64.81 -7.56
CA HIS A 582 -33.92 -64.83 -8.71
C HIS A 582 -34.05 -63.90 -9.96
N THR A 583 -32.89 -63.29 -10.30
CA THR A 583 -32.28 -63.01 -11.63
C THR A 583 -32.60 -61.72 -12.43
N THR A 584 -31.53 -60.89 -12.55
CA THR A 584 -30.91 -60.30 -13.77
C THR A 584 -31.55 -59.18 -14.62
N VAL A 585 -30.68 -58.18 -14.86
CA VAL A 585 -30.28 -57.56 -16.15
C VAL A 585 -30.92 -56.22 -16.56
N SER A 586 -30.02 -55.23 -16.62
CA SER A 586 -29.84 -54.15 -17.60
C SER A 586 -30.97 -53.15 -17.86
N SER A 587 -30.64 -51.85 -17.86
CA SER A 587 -30.00 -51.17 -18.99
C SER A 587 -30.29 -49.66 -18.96
N LYS A 588 -29.20 -48.88 -19.11
CA LYS A 588 -29.12 -47.62 -19.88
C LYS A 588 -29.87 -46.39 -19.30
N HIS A 589 -29.39 -45.17 -19.42
CA HIS A 589 -28.45 -44.63 -20.40
C HIS A 589 -27.86 -43.32 -19.85
N ASP A 590 -26.59 -43.12 -20.20
CA ASP A 590 -26.02 -41.89 -20.76
C ASP A 590 -25.78 -40.70 -19.82
N ARG A 591 -24.69 -39.95 -19.95
CA ARG A 591 -23.56 -39.92 -20.91
C ARG A 591 -22.51 -39.01 -20.27
N ASP A 592 -21.27 -39.45 -20.15
CA ASP A 592 -20.16 -39.18 -21.10
C ASP A 592 -19.62 -37.73 -20.99
N SER A 593 -18.31 -37.47 -21.02
CA SER A 593 -17.15 -38.34 -21.17
C SER A 593 -15.84 -37.51 -21.16
N ASN A 594 -14.72 -38.24 -21.02
CA ASN A 594 -13.44 -38.09 -21.72
C ASN A 594 -12.46 -36.95 -21.34
N ALA A 595 -11.13 -37.15 -21.32
CA ALA A 595 -10.30 -38.33 -21.60
C ALA A 595 -8.85 -38.11 -21.12
N SER A 596 -8.26 -39.20 -20.60
CA SER A 596 -6.97 -39.84 -20.97
C SER A 596 -5.65 -39.07 -21.13
N SER A 597 -4.68 -39.57 -20.34
CA SER A 597 -3.33 -40.03 -20.74
C SER A 597 -2.09 -39.13 -20.49
N SER A 598 -1.36 -39.59 -19.47
CA SER A 598 0.07 -39.96 -19.50
C SER A 598 1.16 -38.89 -19.35
N SER A 599 1.77 -38.98 -18.16
CA SER A 599 3.22 -39.08 -17.92
C SER A 599 3.98 -37.81 -17.51
N THR A 600 4.64 -37.94 -16.34
CA THR A 600 6.04 -37.54 -16.05
C THR A 600 6.24 -36.34 -15.08
N LEU A 601 6.74 -36.69 -13.87
CA LEU A 601 7.75 -36.03 -13.01
C LEU A 601 7.42 -34.80 -12.11
N LEU A 602 7.80 -35.00 -10.82
CA LEU A 602 8.45 -34.10 -9.84
C LEU A 602 7.62 -33.19 -8.90
N HIS A 603 7.66 -33.59 -7.60
CA HIS A 603 7.99 -32.85 -6.35
C HIS A 603 7.52 -31.39 -6.09
N PRO A 604 7.42 -30.95 -4.82
CA PRO A 604 6.20 -30.36 -4.27
C PRO A 604 6.39 -28.91 -3.79
N LYS A 605 5.29 -28.25 -3.46
CA LYS A 605 5.29 -27.05 -2.61
C LYS A 605 4.30 -27.21 -1.45
N SER A 606 4.90 -27.05 -0.27
CA SER A 606 4.38 -26.58 1.01
C SER A 606 3.00 -25.92 0.98
N ILE A 607 2.13 -26.51 1.79
CA ILE A 607 1.01 -25.88 2.48
C ILE A 607 1.60 -25.12 3.69
N ASP A 608 0.99 -24.00 4.05
CA ASP A 608 1.14 -23.45 5.40
C ASP A 608 -0.24 -23.00 5.92
N GLN A 609 -0.41 -23.26 7.22
CA GLN A 609 -1.38 -22.69 8.17
C GLN A 609 -2.86 -23.05 8.05
N ARG A 610 -3.64 -23.18 9.13
CA ARG A 610 -3.51 -23.34 10.60
C ARG A 610 -4.97 -23.31 11.05
N HIS A 611 -5.36 -24.08 12.06
CA HIS A 611 -6.34 -23.74 13.10
C HIS A 611 -6.39 -24.96 14.04
N ALA A 612 -5.68 -24.94 15.17
CA ALA A 612 -6.05 -24.30 16.44
C ALA A 612 -7.26 -24.96 17.13
N SER A 613 -6.95 -25.56 18.30
CA SER A 613 -7.66 -25.41 19.58
C SER A 613 -8.35 -26.64 20.18
N HIS A 614 -8.02 -26.81 21.46
CA HIS A 614 -8.75 -27.48 22.55
C HIS A 614 -8.46 -28.95 22.88
N ARG A 615 -7.58 -29.10 23.88
CA ARG A 615 -7.67 -30.14 24.93
C ARG A 615 -9.04 -30.11 25.61
N SER A 616 -9.69 -31.28 25.68
CA SER A 616 -10.34 -31.77 26.90
C SER A 616 -10.57 -33.27 26.81
N SER A 617 -9.84 -33.99 27.66
CA SER A 617 -10.32 -35.10 28.47
C SER A 617 -11.27 -36.11 27.83
N THR A 618 -10.69 -37.16 27.24
CA THR A 618 -11.22 -38.53 27.36
C THR A 618 -10.04 -39.47 27.56
N HIS A 619 -9.99 -40.11 28.73
CA HIS A 619 -9.23 -41.34 28.93
C HIS A 619 -9.75 -42.37 27.92
N SER A 620 -9.08 -42.48 26.79
CA SER A 620 -9.16 -43.69 25.96
C SER A 620 -8.11 -44.62 26.51
N ILE A 621 -8.58 -45.63 27.24
CA ILE A 621 -7.79 -46.82 27.55
C ILE A 621 -7.40 -47.41 26.19
N GLU A 622 -6.19 -47.13 25.71
CA GLU A 622 -5.56 -47.97 24.68
C GLU A 622 -5.47 -49.35 25.30
N GLN A 623 -6.35 -50.25 24.88
CA GLN A 623 -6.20 -51.68 25.13
C GLN A 623 -4.87 -52.08 24.49
N ALA A 624 -3.86 -52.34 25.31
CA ALA A 624 -2.62 -52.95 24.86
C ALA A 624 -2.98 -54.20 24.06
N LEU A 625 -2.58 -54.26 22.79
CA LEU A 625 -2.67 -55.49 22.01
C LEU A 625 -1.97 -56.60 22.81
N PRO A 626 -2.59 -57.79 22.96
CA PRO A 626 -1.97 -58.89 23.66
C PRO A 626 -0.62 -59.20 22.99
N SER A 627 0.41 -59.37 23.81
CA SER A 627 1.78 -59.65 23.38
C SER A 627 2.44 -60.59 24.36
N VAL A 628 3.41 -61.36 23.87
CA VAL A 628 4.17 -62.32 24.68
C VAL A 628 5.55 -61.71 24.95
N SER A 629 5.84 -61.38 26.20
CA SER A 629 7.16 -60.88 26.60
C SER A 629 8.24 -61.96 26.47
N PHE A 630 9.52 -61.58 26.49
CA PHE A 630 10.61 -62.56 26.47
C PHE A 630 10.52 -63.56 27.65
N GLU A 631 10.14 -63.09 28.84
CA GLU A 631 9.95 -63.95 30.01
C GLU A 631 8.82 -64.96 29.80
N GLN A 632 7.69 -64.53 29.23
CA GLN A 632 6.55 -65.38 28.92
C GLN A 632 6.90 -66.40 27.82
N PHE A 633 7.61 -65.96 26.79
CA PHE A 633 8.10 -66.81 25.72
C PHE A 633 9.01 -67.91 26.25
N ILE A 634 9.99 -67.57 27.10
CA ILE A 634 10.91 -68.55 27.68
C ILE A 634 10.17 -69.51 28.62
N LYS A 635 9.25 -69.03 29.47
CA LYS A 635 8.44 -69.92 30.33
C LYS A 635 7.63 -70.93 29.51
N PHE A 636 6.99 -70.46 28.44
CA PHE A 636 6.26 -71.32 27.51
C PHE A 636 7.17 -72.35 26.82
N MET A 637 8.35 -71.92 26.34
CA MET A 637 9.31 -72.83 25.71
C MET A 637 9.86 -73.87 26.69
N VAL A 638 10.10 -73.53 27.95
CA VAL A 638 10.50 -74.49 29.00
C VAL A 638 9.39 -75.53 29.23
N GLU A 639 8.14 -75.08 29.37
CA GLU A 639 6.98 -75.96 29.62
C GLU A 639 6.74 -76.94 28.46
N VAL A 640 6.94 -76.52 27.22
CA VAL A 640 6.73 -77.37 26.03
C VAL A 640 7.92 -78.31 25.76
N THR A 641 9.12 -77.99 26.25
CA THR A 641 10.35 -78.78 25.99
C THR A 641 10.75 -79.75 27.12
N GLU A 642 10.26 -79.58 28.35
CA GLU A 642 10.52 -80.50 29.48
C GLU A 642 10.13 -81.96 29.21
N ASP A 643 9.15 -82.21 28.32
CA ASP A 643 8.64 -83.55 28.04
C ASP A 643 9.49 -84.40 27.07
N GLN A 644 10.53 -83.86 26.43
CA GLN A 644 11.15 -84.54 25.28
C GLN A 644 12.52 -85.20 25.48
N GLN A 645 13.36 -84.86 26.48
CA GLN A 645 14.74 -85.41 26.53
C GLN A 645 15.35 -85.49 27.95
N THR A 646 15.10 -86.58 28.68
CA THR A 646 15.86 -86.88 29.92
C THR A 646 17.04 -87.82 29.66
N ALA A 647 18.13 -87.68 30.43
CA ALA A 647 19.34 -88.51 30.29
C ALA A 647 19.05 -90.02 30.40
N ASP A 648 18.05 -90.40 31.20
CA ASP A 648 17.60 -91.78 31.35
C ASP A 648 16.88 -92.31 30.10
N GLN A 649 16.11 -91.47 29.40
CA GLN A 649 15.48 -91.84 28.12
C GLN A 649 16.50 -91.99 26.99
N VAL A 650 17.54 -91.15 26.97
CA VAL A 650 18.66 -91.27 26.01
C VAL A 650 19.47 -92.53 26.30
N LEU A 651 19.73 -92.85 27.58
CA LEU A 651 20.37 -94.10 27.97
C LEU A 651 19.53 -95.31 27.55
N GLN A 652 18.22 -95.29 27.81
CA GLN A 652 17.31 -96.37 27.41
C GLN A 652 17.30 -96.55 25.88
N SER A 653 17.38 -95.47 25.12
CA SER A 653 17.50 -95.53 23.65
C SER A 653 18.77 -96.24 23.22
N PHE A 654 19.91 -96.01 23.87
CA PHE A 654 21.14 -96.77 23.60
C PHE A 654 21.04 -98.25 24.02
N VAL A 655 20.34 -98.54 25.12
CA VAL A 655 20.07 -99.94 25.55
C VAL A 655 19.23 -100.68 24.50
N ASP A 656 18.21 -100.01 23.95
CA ASP A 656 17.33 -100.58 22.93
C ASP A 656 18.08 -100.80 21.60
N ILE A 657 18.92 -99.83 21.17
CA ILE A 657 19.79 -99.96 19.99
C ILE A 657 20.81 -101.09 20.16
N ALA A 658 21.36 -101.26 21.37
CA ALA A 658 22.30 -102.32 21.69
C ALA A 658 21.64 -103.70 21.91
N GLU A 659 20.31 -103.80 21.75
CA GLU A 659 19.51 -105.00 22.04
C GLU A 659 19.76 -105.56 23.46
N GLY A 660 19.99 -104.68 24.44
CA GLY A 660 20.24 -105.04 25.83
C GLY A 660 21.70 -105.40 26.17
N LYS A 661 22.65 -105.23 25.25
CA LYS A 661 24.09 -105.39 25.51
C LYS A 661 24.65 -104.16 26.24
N ALA A 662 25.69 -104.34 27.05
CA ALA A 662 26.41 -103.25 27.74
C ALA A 662 27.32 -102.41 26.81
N TYR A 663 27.32 -102.72 25.50
CA TYR A 663 28.08 -102.04 24.46
C TYR A 663 27.23 -101.98 23.18
N VAL A 664 27.53 -101.01 22.30
CA VAL A 664 26.90 -100.86 20.98
C VAL A 664 27.97 -100.96 19.89
N THR A 665 27.68 -101.61 18.78
CA THR A 665 28.61 -101.67 17.64
C THR A 665 28.29 -100.61 16.59
N GLU A 666 29.27 -100.29 15.74
CA GLU A 666 29.05 -99.39 14.60
C GLU A 666 27.90 -99.86 13.70
N LEU A 667 27.73 -101.18 13.55
CA LEU A 667 26.64 -101.77 12.78
C LEU A 667 25.26 -101.59 13.45
N ASP A 668 25.19 -101.67 14.79
CA ASP A 668 23.95 -101.41 15.54
C ASP A 668 23.50 -99.94 15.41
N LEU A 669 24.46 -99.00 15.36
CA LEU A 669 24.20 -97.58 15.11
C LEU A 669 23.74 -97.32 13.66
N GLN A 670 24.33 -97.99 12.67
CA GLN A 670 23.89 -97.90 11.28
C GLN A 670 22.47 -98.47 11.09
N ASN A 671 22.18 -99.62 11.71
CA ASN A 671 20.88 -100.28 11.61
C ASN A 671 19.75 -99.53 12.33
N SER A 672 20.08 -98.63 13.26
CA SER A 672 19.12 -97.77 13.97
C SER A 672 18.85 -96.42 13.29
N LEU A 673 19.25 -96.27 12.02
CA LEU A 673 19.03 -95.07 11.20
C LEU A 673 19.73 -93.81 11.73
N VAL A 674 20.79 -93.96 12.54
CA VAL A 674 21.65 -92.85 12.93
C VAL A 674 22.43 -92.38 11.69
N PRO A 675 22.48 -91.06 11.37
CA PRO A 675 23.22 -90.57 10.22
C PRO A 675 24.72 -90.90 10.29
N ASP A 676 25.32 -91.32 9.17
CA ASP A 676 26.74 -91.74 9.11
C ASP A 676 27.72 -90.69 9.67
N SER A 677 27.41 -89.40 9.49
CA SER A 677 28.22 -88.29 10.03
C SER A 677 28.24 -88.25 11.56
N MET A 678 27.16 -88.68 12.21
CA MET A 678 27.05 -88.76 13.67
C MET A 678 27.69 -90.05 14.19
N ILE A 679 27.59 -91.15 13.44
CA ILE A 679 28.25 -92.42 13.78
C ILE A 679 29.78 -92.23 13.86
N ASP A 680 30.38 -91.52 12.89
CA ASP A 680 31.80 -91.18 12.90
C ASP A 680 32.23 -90.41 14.17
N VAL A 681 31.36 -89.53 14.67
CA VAL A 681 31.60 -88.77 15.91
C VAL A 681 31.48 -89.67 17.13
N LEU A 682 30.46 -90.55 17.19
CA LEU A 682 30.25 -91.47 18.30
C LEU A 682 31.38 -92.50 18.41
N VAL A 683 31.84 -93.07 17.29
CA VAL A 683 32.97 -94.01 17.24
C VAL A 683 34.27 -93.37 17.73
N ARG A 684 34.49 -92.08 17.47
CA ARG A 684 35.70 -91.36 17.94
C ARG A 684 35.63 -90.91 19.40
N SER A 685 34.43 -90.68 19.92
CA SER A 685 34.21 -90.08 21.23
C SER A 685 33.86 -91.09 22.33
N MET A 686 33.28 -92.24 21.97
CA MET A 686 32.98 -93.32 22.89
C MET A 686 34.21 -94.19 23.19
N PRO A 687 34.44 -94.57 24.45
CA PRO A 687 35.48 -95.54 24.79
C PRO A 687 35.09 -96.94 24.32
N LEU A 688 36.10 -97.78 24.03
CA LEU A 688 35.89 -99.20 23.73
C LEU A 688 35.51 -99.97 25.01
N HIS A 689 34.61 -100.94 24.87
CA HIS A 689 34.21 -101.83 25.96
C HIS A 689 35.36 -102.77 26.37
N GLU A 690 35.48 -103.08 27.67
CA GLU A 690 36.65 -103.78 28.25
C GLU A 690 36.93 -105.15 27.62
N GLU A 691 35.89 -105.85 27.15
CA GLU A 691 36.01 -107.15 26.45
C GLU A 691 36.77 -107.07 25.11
N PHE A 692 36.84 -105.89 24.49
CA PHE A 692 37.53 -105.66 23.22
C PHE A 692 38.86 -104.90 23.40
N ALA A 693 39.29 -104.66 24.64
CA ALA A 693 40.47 -103.85 24.94
C ALA A 693 41.82 -104.62 24.92
N HIS A 694 41.80 -105.96 24.86
CA HIS A 694 42.99 -106.81 25.11
C HIS A 694 43.50 -107.68 23.94
N GLU A 695 43.04 -107.52 22.70
CA GLU A 695 43.64 -108.23 21.56
C GLU A 695 44.88 -107.52 21.00
N GLN A 696 46.05 -108.13 21.19
CA GLN A 696 47.33 -107.73 20.61
C GLN A 696 47.45 -108.13 19.13
N GLU A 697 47.78 -107.14 18.29
CA GLU A 697 48.45 -107.19 16.98
C GLU A 697 48.49 -108.54 16.20
N SER A 698 47.50 -108.76 15.33
CA SER A 698 47.74 -109.30 13.98
C SER A 698 46.55 -108.99 13.05
N ASP A 699 46.81 -108.37 11.90
CA ASP A 699 45.89 -108.06 10.78
C ASP A 699 44.81 -106.97 10.98
N ALA A 700 45.27 -105.71 11.07
CA ALA A 700 44.44 -104.49 11.19
C ALA A 700 43.76 -104.00 9.88
N ALA A 701 43.38 -104.87 8.95
CA ALA A 701 42.73 -104.45 7.69
C ALA A 701 41.43 -105.18 7.32
N LEU A 702 40.95 -106.14 8.12
CA LEU A 702 39.75 -106.93 7.78
C LEU A 702 38.75 -107.17 8.93
N GLN A 703 38.87 -106.48 10.07
CA GLN A 703 37.91 -106.56 11.20
C GLN A 703 37.63 -105.18 11.82
N ARG A 704 37.02 -104.26 11.05
CA ARG A 704 36.39 -103.05 11.62
C ARG A 704 34.94 -103.28 12.04
N GLU A 705 34.27 -104.26 11.45
CA GLU A 705 32.94 -104.70 11.84
C GLU A 705 33.04 -105.59 13.09
N GLY A 706 32.88 -105.00 14.29
CA GLY A 706 32.74 -105.79 15.52
C GLY A 706 33.30 -105.18 16.81
N LYS A 707 33.86 -103.97 16.79
CA LYS A 707 34.36 -103.33 18.02
C LYS A 707 33.19 -102.74 18.83
N GLY A 708 32.97 -103.25 20.04
CA GLY A 708 31.94 -102.73 20.96
C GLY A 708 32.35 -101.39 21.60
N LEU A 709 31.48 -100.39 21.48
CA LEU A 709 31.58 -99.06 22.10
C LEU A 709 30.78 -99.02 23.41
N ASP A 710 31.38 -98.52 24.47
CA ASP A 710 30.78 -98.45 25.81
C ASP A 710 29.98 -97.15 25.97
N TYR A 711 28.69 -97.22 25.63
CA TYR A 711 27.77 -96.09 25.75
C TYR A 711 27.46 -95.74 27.21
N ILE A 712 27.68 -96.65 28.17
CA ILE A 712 27.43 -96.43 29.60
C ILE A 712 28.51 -95.50 30.16
N LYS A 713 29.80 -95.84 29.98
CA LYS A 713 30.91 -94.97 30.40
C LYS A 713 30.88 -93.63 29.66
N TYR A 714 30.46 -93.63 28.39
CA TYR A 714 30.26 -92.40 27.63
C TYR A 714 29.20 -91.50 28.25
N MET A 715 28.02 -92.04 28.58
CA MET A 715 26.92 -91.30 29.22
C MET A 715 27.29 -90.86 30.65
N GLN A 716 27.98 -91.68 31.43
CA GLN A 716 28.48 -91.32 32.77
C GLN A 716 29.47 -90.14 32.70
N LYS A 717 30.34 -90.09 31.69
CA LYS A 717 31.29 -88.99 31.49
C LYS A 717 30.61 -87.68 31.10
N LEU A 718 29.50 -87.73 30.37
CA LEU A 718 28.75 -86.56 29.93
C LEU A 718 27.79 -86.01 30.99
N THR A 719 27.16 -86.90 31.76
CA THR A 719 26.13 -86.54 32.74
C THR A 719 26.66 -86.42 34.18
N GLY A 720 27.81 -87.03 34.48
CA GLY A 720 28.42 -87.02 35.81
C GLY A 720 27.75 -87.95 36.85
N VAL A 721 26.79 -88.78 36.44
CA VAL A 721 26.03 -89.70 37.30
C VAL A 721 26.46 -91.14 37.06
N GLU A 722 26.60 -91.94 38.11
CA GLU A 722 26.96 -93.37 38.02
C GLU A 722 25.73 -94.21 37.61
N LEU A 723 25.65 -94.55 36.32
CA LEU A 723 24.53 -95.30 35.72
C LEU A 723 24.80 -96.82 35.78
N THR A 724 23.87 -97.61 36.31
CA THR A 724 23.95 -99.09 36.39
C THR A 724 22.79 -99.76 35.65
N ILE A 725 23.07 -100.69 34.75
CA ILE A 725 22.04 -101.48 34.04
C ILE A 725 21.73 -102.76 34.85
N PRO A 726 20.46 -103.14 35.07
CA PRO A 726 20.11 -104.47 35.55
C PRO A 726 20.31 -105.51 34.44
N LEU A 727 21.39 -106.30 34.52
CA LEU A 727 21.65 -107.42 33.61
C LEU A 727 20.51 -108.46 33.66
N ARG A 728 19.98 -108.87 32.49
CA ARG A 728 19.05 -110.01 32.38
C ARG A 728 19.77 -111.29 32.82
N GLN A 729 19.26 -111.94 33.86
CA GLN A 729 19.70 -113.27 34.29
C GLN A 729 19.53 -114.29 33.15
N GLU A 730 20.59 -115.08 32.91
CA GLU A 730 20.55 -116.27 32.07
C GLU A 730 19.43 -117.22 32.54
N VAL A 731 18.52 -117.56 31.64
CA VAL A 731 17.61 -118.70 31.83
C VAL A 731 18.28 -119.91 31.21
N ASP A 732 18.83 -120.77 32.07
CA ASP A 732 19.13 -122.17 31.79
C ASP A 732 17.85 -122.88 31.31
N GLU A 733 17.79 -123.33 30.04
CA GLU A 733 17.00 -124.50 29.65
C GLU A 733 17.81 -125.38 28.68
N LYS A 734 17.78 -126.68 28.97
CA LYS A 734 18.49 -127.80 28.33
C LYS A 734 18.11 -128.08 26.89
#